data_AF-A0A3N4MCX0-F1
#
_entry.id   AF-A0A3N4MCX0-F1
#
_cell.length_a   1.000
_cell.length_b   1.000
_cell.length_c   1.000
_cell.angle_alpha   90.00
_cell.angle_beta   90.00
_cell.angle_gamma   90.00
#
_symmetry.space_group_name_H-M   'P 1'
#
loop_
_entity.id
_entity.type
_entity.pdbx_description
1 polymer ?
#
loop_
_entity_poly.entity_id
_entity_poly.type
_entity_poly.pdbx_seq_one_letter_code
_entity_poly.pdbx_strand_id
1 'polypeptide(L)'
;MKRMKMILLAGLQFAGLSAFAQANKYPSYSGVYPHLAMYNNEGECGTGAVVPWAGKLWVITYGPHLPFGSSDKLYEISPSLEQTVRPESIGGTPANRMIHKESNQLFIGPYAIDGSGKVRVIPYTVMPGRHTGNARHLTDPAGKIYYATMEEGFYEVEVKTLQTTMLYKDGNEKPKEKDEGKNYRNELLPGAHGKGVYSGQGVMVYSNNGEPGPQALKQFDIESGSLSEWDGKNWKVVRRNQFVEITGPGGVDGNKNPATDPIWATGWDHKSVLLGVRDNGGWHFFRLPKASHSYDGAHGWNTEWPRIRDIGAPGKPDYLMTMHGLFWRFPGDFSSTHTAGIRPRSAYLKVIGDYTRWNNQLVFGCDDSAQKEFLNKRKTKGNIEGPGQSNSNLWFTALNLPDQLGPNTAEGAVWLNEDVKAGEPSEPFLFAGWPQRAAWVKNNSNANTTFTFESGEQKWSVIKTISVPAGEAAQVVFPATATGEWIRVKTDVASKVTVQFNYAQKDTRGNIPATIFNGLSKVTETTTDGGLIYGLGDNRRALGMAAGDGYYELNEKMELQRKEDASALSFIKEKFAIPKQAVTVEAASVLIVDDNGRRWRLPLGNKAFTGLTEQGALRICREVATERDLLNCHGTFYELPAENADGYAKIRPVASHNFRINDYASYRGLLILTGINPAAKSPRIIRSADGKAAVWAGVIDDLWKLGKPTGKGGPWSSSAVKAGEPSDPYLVAFYDQRSLQLSHEANASIVFTIEMDPVGNGVWMKYKTITVKPGETFRHSFPEGIQARWIRFTADKDCEASAILEYK
;
A
#
# COMPACT_ATOMS: atom_id res chain seq x y z
N MET A 1 36.31 33.81 -72.00
CA MET A 1 36.16 32.64 -72.89
C MET A 1 36.70 31.40 -72.17
N LYS A 2 35.87 30.35 -72.05
CA LYS A 2 36.13 29.00 -71.47
C LYS A 2 36.41 28.96 -69.95
N ARG A 3 35.87 28.05 -69.13
CA ARG A 3 34.77 27.07 -69.19
C ARG A 3 34.61 26.50 -67.75
N MET A 4 33.40 26.05 -67.43
CA MET A 4 33.00 25.09 -66.36
C MET A 4 33.18 25.48 -64.88
N LYS A 5 32.03 25.71 -64.20
CA LYS A 5 31.78 25.16 -62.86
C LYS A 5 30.50 24.32 -62.92
N MET A 6 30.68 23.04 -62.63
CA MET A 6 29.66 22.00 -62.51
C MET A 6 29.16 22.06 -61.06
N ILE A 7 27.86 22.25 -60.85
CA ILE A 7 27.23 22.19 -59.52
C ILE A 7 26.94 20.73 -59.22
N LEU A 8 27.62 20.17 -58.20
CA LEU A 8 27.31 18.87 -57.63
C LEU A 8 26.20 19.06 -56.59
N LEU A 9 25.01 18.48 -56.85
CA LEU A 9 23.99 18.26 -55.82
C LEU A 9 24.41 17.04 -54.99
N ALA A 10 24.80 17.25 -53.74
CA ALA A 10 24.94 16.18 -52.76
C ALA A 10 23.62 16.06 -51.99
N GLY A 11 22.82 15.04 -52.30
CA GLY A 11 21.65 14.66 -51.51
C GLY A 11 22.10 13.92 -50.25
N LEU A 12 21.95 14.56 -49.08
CA LEU A 12 21.99 13.85 -47.79
C LEU A 12 20.67 13.08 -47.62
N GLN A 13 20.72 11.76 -47.78
CA GLN A 13 19.70 10.86 -47.24
C GLN A 13 19.91 10.75 -45.73
N PHE A 14 19.11 11.49 -44.95
CA PHE A 14 18.87 11.17 -43.55
C PHE A 14 18.03 9.88 -43.52
N ALA A 15 18.67 8.75 -43.25
CA ALA A 15 17.99 7.53 -42.84
C ALA A 15 17.41 7.76 -41.43
N GLY A 16 16.18 8.25 -41.37
CA GLY A 16 15.37 8.18 -40.16
C GLY A 16 15.11 6.71 -39.84
N LEU A 17 15.79 6.18 -38.81
CA LEU A 17 15.41 4.94 -38.16
C LEU A 17 14.07 5.17 -37.45
N SER A 18 12.99 5.09 -38.21
CA SER A 18 11.66 4.86 -37.68
C SER A 18 11.69 3.48 -37.03
N ALA A 19 11.85 3.43 -35.72
CA ALA A 19 11.59 2.23 -34.93
C ALA A 19 10.13 1.85 -35.18
N PHE A 20 9.90 0.91 -36.10
CA PHE A 20 8.61 0.26 -36.24
C PHE A 20 8.32 -0.43 -34.91
N ALA A 21 7.38 0.12 -34.15
CA ALA A 21 6.81 -0.55 -32.99
C ALA A 21 6.20 -1.86 -33.50
N GLN A 22 6.90 -2.97 -33.26
CA GLN A 22 6.40 -4.31 -33.55
C GLN A 22 5.08 -4.46 -32.80
N ALA A 23 4.00 -4.81 -33.50
CA ALA A 23 2.71 -5.04 -32.85
C ALA A 23 2.90 -6.06 -31.72
N ASN A 24 2.54 -5.68 -30.49
CA ASN A 24 2.73 -6.54 -29.33
C ASN A 24 1.94 -7.84 -29.52
N LYS A 25 2.65 -8.96 -29.58
CA LYS A 25 2.09 -10.30 -29.81
C LYS A 25 1.19 -10.78 -28.66
N TYR A 26 1.39 -10.24 -27.46
CA TYR A 26 0.74 -10.68 -26.23
C TYR A 26 -0.35 -9.70 -25.77
N PRO A 27 -1.50 -10.19 -25.29
CA PRO A 27 -2.52 -9.32 -24.74
C PRO A 27 -2.01 -8.59 -23.48
N SER A 28 -2.43 -7.34 -23.32
CA SER A 28 -2.09 -6.53 -22.15
C SER A 28 -3.33 -5.81 -21.62
N TYR A 29 -3.51 -5.86 -20.30
CA TYR A 29 -4.62 -5.19 -19.62
C TYR A 29 -4.04 -4.24 -18.59
N SER A 30 -4.14 -2.93 -18.90
CA SER A 30 -3.59 -1.87 -18.04
C SER A 30 -2.11 -2.04 -17.68
N GLY A 31 -1.33 -2.59 -18.62
CA GLY A 31 0.11 -2.76 -18.44
C GLY A 31 0.54 -4.11 -17.84
N VAL A 32 -0.39 -4.98 -17.48
CA VAL A 32 -0.08 -6.36 -17.06
C VAL A 32 -0.18 -7.29 -18.27
N TYR A 33 0.81 -8.16 -18.43
CA TYR A 33 0.85 -9.20 -19.46
C TYR A 33 0.62 -10.57 -18.81
N PRO A 34 -0.55 -11.20 -19.00
CA PRO A 34 -0.92 -12.42 -18.26
C PRO A 34 0.02 -13.61 -18.50
N HIS A 35 0.70 -13.67 -19.65
CA HIS A 35 1.66 -14.73 -19.96
C HIS A 35 2.95 -14.65 -19.12
N LEU A 36 3.25 -13.49 -18.52
CA LEU A 36 4.42 -13.31 -17.65
C LEU A 36 4.16 -13.71 -16.18
N ALA A 37 2.93 -14.12 -15.84
CA ALA A 37 2.59 -14.46 -14.46
C ALA A 37 3.45 -15.61 -13.92
N MET A 38 3.94 -15.42 -12.71
CA MET A 38 4.88 -16.29 -12.02
C MET A 38 4.12 -17.03 -10.91
N TYR A 39 4.35 -18.34 -10.79
CA TYR A 39 3.63 -19.23 -9.88
C TYR A 39 4.62 -20.09 -9.10
N ASN A 40 4.22 -20.46 -7.88
CA ASN A 40 4.95 -21.40 -7.04
C ASN A 40 3.95 -22.39 -6.38
N ASN A 41 4.43 -23.21 -5.45
CA ASN A 41 3.67 -24.23 -4.72
C ASN A 41 3.46 -23.84 -3.25
N GLU A 42 3.86 -22.63 -2.88
CA GLU A 42 3.90 -22.14 -1.52
C GLU A 42 2.69 -21.22 -1.24
N GLY A 43 2.53 -20.83 0.03
CA GLY A 43 1.38 -20.06 0.48
C GLY A 43 1.29 -18.61 -0.01
N GLU A 44 2.35 -18.11 -0.66
CA GLU A 44 2.53 -16.76 -1.20
C GLU A 44 3.54 -16.86 -2.35
N CYS A 45 3.44 -15.97 -3.34
CA CYS A 45 4.36 -15.89 -4.47
C CYS A 45 4.58 -14.41 -4.78
N GLY A 46 5.40 -13.72 -4.00
CA GLY A 46 5.69 -12.30 -4.23
C GLY A 46 6.91 -12.10 -5.15
N THR A 47 7.04 -10.90 -5.71
CA THR A 47 8.26 -10.51 -6.46
C THR A 47 9.28 -9.88 -5.53
N GLY A 48 10.42 -10.55 -5.31
CA GLY A 48 11.45 -10.10 -4.36
C GLY A 48 12.36 -9.01 -4.91
N ALA A 49 12.71 -9.10 -6.20
CA ALA A 49 13.54 -8.09 -6.87
C ALA A 49 13.27 -8.04 -8.38
N VAL A 50 13.44 -6.85 -8.96
CA VAL A 50 13.35 -6.58 -10.40
C VAL A 50 14.53 -5.71 -10.82
N VAL A 51 15.42 -6.23 -11.67
CA VAL A 51 16.68 -5.55 -12.03
C VAL A 51 17.00 -5.66 -13.53
N PRO A 52 17.20 -4.53 -14.24
CA PRO A 52 17.75 -4.54 -15.59
C PRO A 52 19.24 -4.88 -15.55
N TRP A 53 19.65 -5.94 -16.24
CA TRP A 53 21.05 -6.36 -16.30
C TRP A 53 21.33 -7.16 -17.57
N ALA A 54 22.51 -6.98 -18.16
CA ALA A 54 22.93 -7.66 -19.39
C ALA A 54 21.89 -7.57 -20.54
N GLY A 55 21.21 -6.42 -20.69
CA GLY A 55 20.20 -6.19 -21.73
C GLY A 55 18.86 -6.92 -21.52
N LYS A 56 18.66 -7.56 -20.35
CA LYS A 56 17.45 -8.28 -19.97
C LYS A 56 16.86 -7.70 -18.69
N LEU A 57 15.62 -8.06 -18.40
CA LEU A 57 15.01 -7.83 -17.10
C LEU A 57 15.08 -9.12 -16.28
N TRP A 58 15.73 -9.05 -15.12
CA TRP A 58 15.85 -10.18 -14.19
C TRP A 58 14.85 -10.01 -13.06
N VAL A 59 14.12 -11.09 -12.77
CA VAL A 59 13.07 -11.11 -11.75
C VAL A 59 13.21 -12.35 -10.91
N ILE A 60 13.04 -12.22 -9.60
CA ILE A 60 13.06 -13.36 -8.67
C ILE A 60 11.78 -13.36 -7.84
N THR A 61 11.13 -14.52 -7.73
CA THR A 61 9.99 -14.70 -6.82
C THR A 61 10.41 -15.28 -5.48
N TYR A 62 9.52 -15.19 -4.51
CA TYR A 62 9.72 -15.73 -3.17
C TYR A 62 8.45 -16.35 -2.59
N GLY A 63 8.62 -17.32 -1.70
CA GLY A 63 7.57 -17.90 -0.85
C GLY A 63 7.66 -17.47 0.61
N PRO A 64 6.64 -17.76 1.46
CA PRO A 64 6.55 -17.27 2.83
C PRO A 64 7.37 -18.13 3.83
N HIS A 65 8.50 -17.60 4.28
CA HIS A 65 9.41 -18.23 5.26
C HIS A 65 10.11 -19.51 4.76
N LEU A 66 10.89 -19.42 3.67
CA LEU A 66 11.59 -20.52 3.00
C LEU A 66 13.13 -20.30 3.05
N PRO A 67 13.80 -20.54 4.20
CA PRO A 67 15.24 -20.29 4.35
C PRO A 67 16.17 -21.32 3.69
N PHE A 68 15.62 -22.41 3.15
CA PHE A 68 16.39 -23.55 2.60
C PHE A 68 16.01 -23.90 1.15
N GLY A 69 15.43 -22.96 0.43
CA GLY A 69 14.94 -23.15 -0.94
C GLY A 69 13.45 -23.49 -1.02
N SER A 70 12.91 -23.43 -2.23
CA SER A 70 11.47 -23.59 -2.52
C SER A 70 11.23 -23.86 -4.01
N SER A 71 9.96 -23.88 -4.44
CA SER A 71 9.62 -23.97 -5.86
C SER A 71 9.75 -22.64 -6.64
N ASP A 72 10.00 -21.52 -5.95
CA ASP A 72 10.24 -20.20 -6.54
C ASP A 72 11.38 -20.17 -7.56
N LYS A 73 11.35 -19.18 -8.45
CA LYS A 73 12.21 -19.15 -9.64
C LYS A 73 12.91 -17.81 -9.84
N LEU A 74 14.06 -17.91 -10.52
CA LEU A 74 14.70 -16.81 -11.22
C LEU A 74 14.21 -16.78 -12.67
N TYR A 75 13.80 -15.61 -13.12
CA TYR A 75 13.29 -15.37 -14.46
C TYR A 75 14.18 -14.37 -15.19
N GLU A 76 14.40 -14.64 -16.47
CA GLU A 76 15.01 -13.71 -17.42
C GLU A 76 13.95 -13.31 -18.45
N ILE A 77 13.74 -12.02 -18.67
CA ILE A 77 12.76 -11.50 -19.62
C ILE A 77 13.46 -10.65 -20.69
N SER A 78 13.23 -10.99 -21.95
CA SER A 78 13.76 -10.26 -23.10
C SER A 78 12.98 -8.96 -23.38
N PRO A 79 13.56 -7.99 -24.10
CA PRO A 79 12.81 -6.80 -24.57
C PRO A 79 11.55 -7.11 -25.39
N SER A 80 11.46 -8.29 -26.02
CA SER A 80 10.26 -8.78 -26.72
C SER A 80 9.23 -9.47 -25.80
N LEU A 81 9.41 -9.39 -24.48
CA LEU A 81 8.58 -10.01 -23.44
C LEU A 81 8.56 -11.53 -23.49
N GLU A 82 9.63 -12.15 -23.99
CA GLU A 82 9.85 -13.59 -23.86
C GLU A 82 10.43 -13.88 -22.47
N GLN A 83 9.77 -14.75 -21.72
CA GLN A 83 10.19 -15.15 -20.37
C GLN A 83 10.89 -16.50 -20.42
N THR A 84 12.07 -16.58 -19.82
CA THR A 84 12.82 -17.81 -19.61
C THR A 84 12.91 -18.09 -18.11
N VAL A 85 12.45 -19.25 -17.68
CA VAL A 85 12.68 -19.76 -16.32
C VAL A 85 14.10 -20.32 -16.26
N ARG A 86 14.93 -19.80 -15.36
CA ARG A 86 16.33 -20.20 -15.26
C ARG A 86 16.45 -21.58 -14.60
N PRO A 87 17.11 -22.58 -15.23
CA PRO A 87 17.28 -23.92 -14.65
C PRO A 87 18.10 -23.92 -13.36
N GLU A 88 18.87 -22.87 -13.12
CA GLU A 88 19.68 -22.68 -11.91
C GLU A 88 18.83 -22.40 -10.65
N SER A 89 17.51 -22.22 -10.80
CA SER A 89 16.62 -21.81 -9.71
C SER A 89 16.54 -22.81 -8.56
N ILE A 90 16.87 -22.37 -7.35
CA ILE A 90 16.75 -23.11 -6.07
C ILE A 90 15.71 -22.51 -5.11
N GLY A 91 14.95 -21.50 -5.54
CA GLY A 91 13.87 -20.85 -4.77
C GLY A 91 14.33 -20.16 -3.48
N GLY A 92 13.44 -20.11 -2.48
CA GLY A 92 13.63 -19.57 -1.13
C GLY A 92 12.77 -18.32 -0.84
N THR A 93 13.18 -17.52 0.16
CA THR A 93 12.63 -16.18 0.39
C THR A 93 13.62 -15.04 0.12
N PRO A 94 14.04 -14.80 -1.14
CA PRO A 94 14.96 -13.72 -1.48
C PRO A 94 14.27 -12.40 -1.83
N ALA A 95 14.79 -11.29 -1.32
CA ALA A 95 14.48 -9.92 -1.76
C ALA A 95 15.73 -9.04 -1.95
N ASN A 96 16.91 -9.65 -1.78
CA ASN A 96 18.21 -9.00 -1.92
C ASN A 96 18.58 -8.85 -3.40
N ARG A 97 19.25 -7.73 -3.70
CA ARG A 97 19.82 -7.44 -5.01
C ARG A 97 20.89 -6.37 -4.92
N MET A 98 21.94 -6.49 -5.72
CA MET A 98 22.96 -5.46 -5.91
C MET A 98 23.66 -5.64 -7.26
N ILE A 99 23.83 -4.55 -8.01
CA ILE A 99 24.74 -4.51 -9.16
C ILE A 99 26.14 -4.19 -8.60
N HIS A 100 27.01 -5.18 -8.59
CA HIS A 100 28.37 -5.07 -8.07
C HIS A 100 29.33 -4.64 -9.18
N LYS A 101 29.59 -3.34 -9.25
CA LYS A 101 30.38 -2.70 -10.32
C LYS A 101 31.79 -3.26 -10.44
N GLU A 102 32.43 -3.52 -9.31
CA GLU A 102 33.82 -3.96 -9.22
C GLU A 102 34.03 -5.36 -9.82
N SER A 103 33.00 -6.20 -9.81
CA SER A 103 33.06 -7.55 -10.38
C SER A 103 32.27 -7.71 -11.67
N ASN A 104 31.57 -6.66 -12.12
CA ASN A 104 30.67 -6.67 -13.27
C ASN A 104 29.64 -7.81 -13.19
N GLN A 105 28.96 -7.90 -12.04
CA GLN A 105 27.95 -8.92 -11.77
C GLN A 105 26.71 -8.32 -11.11
N LEU A 106 25.55 -8.89 -11.42
CA LEU A 106 24.33 -8.75 -10.64
C LEU A 106 24.27 -9.88 -9.60
N PHE A 107 24.23 -9.53 -8.32
CA PHE A 107 23.83 -10.43 -7.26
C PHE A 107 22.34 -10.24 -6.99
N ILE A 108 21.56 -11.32 -7.07
CA ILE A 108 20.10 -11.31 -6.88
C ILE A 108 19.68 -12.63 -6.25
N GLY A 109 19.05 -12.61 -5.07
CA GLY A 109 18.84 -13.86 -4.32
C GLY A 109 20.16 -14.60 -4.05
N PRO A 110 20.16 -15.94 -4.11
CA PRO A 110 21.37 -16.76 -4.01
C PRO A 110 22.19 -16.80 -5.31
N TYR A 111 21.92 -15.94 -6.29
CA TYR A 111 22.51 -16.00 -7.63
C TYR A 111 23.52 -14.88 -7.88
N ALA A 112 24.58 -15.20 -8.60
CA ALA A 112 25.53 -14.25 -9.19
C ALA A 112 25.47 -14.36 -10.72
N ILE A 113 25.19 -13.26 -11.39
CA ILE A 113 24.94 -13.20 -12.84
C ILE A 113 25.98 -12.27 -13.47
N ASP A 114 26.83 -12.79 -14.33
CA ASP A 114 27.86 -11.98 -14.98
C ASP A 114 27.32 -11.06 -16.08
N GLY A 115 28.18 -10.18 -16.61
CA GLY A 115 27.82 -9.25 -17.68
C GLY A 115 27.39 -9.90 -19.01
N SER A 116 27.58 -11.23 -19.17
CA SER A 116 27.08 -12.00 -20.31
C SER A 116 25.73 -12.68 -20.04
N GLY A 117 25.24 -12.63 -18.79
CA GLY A 117 24.01 -13.29 -18.34
C GLY A 117 24.21 -14.72 -17.84
N LYS A 118 25.45 -15.18 -17.63
CA LYS A 118 25.70 -16.51 -17.07
C LYS A 118 25.42 -16.51 -15.57
N VAL A 119 24.60 -17.47 -15.13
CA VAL A 119 24.16 -17.58 -13.74
C VAL A 119 25.04 -18.59 -12.98
N ARG A 120 25.41 -18.23 -11.75
CA ARG A 120 26.02 -19.12 -10.76
C ARG A 120 25.20 -19.07 -9.47
N VAL A 121 25.21 -20.17 -8.72
CA VAL A 121 24.35 -20.35 -7.54
C VAL A 121 25.20 -20.51 -6.28
N ILE A 122 24.81 -19.85 -5.21
CA ILE A 122 25.28 -20.09 -3.85
C ILE A 122 24.28 -21.02 -3.16
N PRO A 123 24.61 -22.29 -2.88
CA PRO A 123 23.67 -23.22 -2.27
C PRO A 123 23.22 -22.79 -0.87
N TYR A 124 21.96 -23.04 -0.51
CA TYR A 124 21.47 -22.81 0.86
C TYR A 124 22.18 -23.69 1.91
N THR A 125 22.86 -24.77 1.51
CA THR A 125 23.69 -25.57 2.41
C THR A 125 24.95 -24.85 2.88
N VAL A 126 25.39 -23.79 2.19
CA VAL A 126 26.54 -22.96 2.58
C VAL A 126 26.15 -21.55 3.02
N MET A 127 24.97 -21.07 2.60
CA MET A 127 24.44 -19.75 2.98
C MET A 127 22.92 -19.84 3.24
N PRO A 128 22.50 -20.52 4.33
CA PRO A 128 21.09 -20.65 4.67
C PRO A 128 20.46 -19.31 5.07
N GLY A 129 19.14 -19.23 4.97
CA GLY A 129 18.35 -18.10 5.42
C GLY A 129 17.56 -17.40 4.31
N ARG A 130 16.74 -16.44 4.72
CA ARG A 130 15.90 -15.64 3.82
C ARG A 130 16.64 -14.39 3.39
N HIS A 131 17.37 -14.43 2.27
CA HIS A 131 18.26 -13.33 1.87
C HIS A 131 17.48 -12.03 1.63
N THR A 132 17.72 -11.00 2.45
CA THR A 132 16.92 -9.76 2.43
C THR A 132 17.65 -8.56 1.83
N GLY A 133 18.98 -8.50 1.94
CA GLY A 133 19.75 -7.44 1.32
C GLY A 133 21.21 -7.80 1.08
N ASN A 134 21.85 -6.99 0.23
CA ASN A 134 23.26 -7.02 -0.07
C ASN A 134 23.88 -5.66 0.21
N ALA A 135 25.15 -5.64 0.56
CA ALA A 135 25.90 -4.40 0.76
C ALA A 135 27.34 -4.54 0.27
N ARG A 136 27.97 -3.41 -0.08
CA ARG A 136 29.40 -3.37 -0.42
C ARG A 136 30.21 -3.75 0.83
N HIS A 137 31.30 -4.47 0.62
CA HIS A 137 32.19 -4.81 1.71
C HIS A 137 32.88 -3.56 2.28
N LEU A 138 33.03 -3.45 3.61
CA LEU A 138 33.54 -2.24 4.25
C LEU A 138 35.03 -2.00 3.95
N THR A 139 35.82 -3.07 3.81
CA THR A 139 37.29 -3.00 3.70
C THR A 139 37.86 -3.61 2.42
N ASP A 140 37.04 -4.34 1.65
CA ASP A 140 37.44 -5.03 0.41
C ASP A 140 36.25 -5.09 -0.58
N PRO A 141 35.74 -3.93 -1.01
CA PRO A 141 34.62 -3.87 -1.94
C PRO A 141 34.97 -4.39 -3.35
N ALA A 142 36.24 -4.65 -3.65
CA ALA A 142 36.66 -5.19 -4.94
C ALA A 142 36.55 -6.73 -4.98
N GLY A 143 36.92 -7.40 -3.89
CA GLY A 143 36.90 -8.85 -3.76
C GLY A 143 35.62 -9.43 -3.16
N LYS A 144 34.92 -8.67 -2.30
CA LYS A 144 33.84 -9.20 -1.46
C LYS A 144 32.55 -8.39 -1.50
N ILE A 145 31.46 -9.08 -1.17
CA ILE A 145 30.13 -8.51 -0.95
C ILE A 145 29.53 -9.08 0.34
N TYR A 146 28.72 -8.30 1.04
CA TYR A 146 27.93 -8.79 2.17
C TYR A 146 26.54 -9.27 1.75
N TYR A 147 26.07 -10.30 2.44
CA TYR A 147 24.69 -10.77 2.44
C TYR A 147 24.13 -10.70 3.86
N ALA A 148 22.87 -10.28 3.98
CA ALA A 148 22.11 -10.46 5.21
C ALA A 148 20.79 -11.19 4.95
N THR A 149 20.32 -11.89 5.97
CA THR A 149 19.02 -12.58 5.96
C THR A 149 18.00 -11.90 6.88
N MET A 150 16.73 -12.30 6.76
CA MET A 150 15.66 -11.80 7.64
C MET A 150 15.82 -12.23 9.10
N GLU A 151 16.57 -13.31 9.37
CA GLU A 151 16.83 -13.89 10.68
C GLU A 151 18.27 -13.66 11.13
N GLU A 152 18.84 -12.51 10.76
CA GLU A 152 20.12 -12.01 11.28
C GLU A 152 21.33 -12.92 10.98
N GLY A 153 21.24 -13.72 9.92
CA GLY A 153 22.40 -14.35 9.29
C GLY A 153 23.14 -13.34 8.44
N PHE A 154 24.44 -13.19 8.70
CA PHE A 154 25.31 -12.26 7.97
C PHE A 154 26.52 -13.01 7.41
N TYR A 155 26.83 -12.75 6.14
CA TYR A 155 27.87 -13.46 5.40
C TYR A 155 28.71 -12.48 4.57
N GLU A 156 29.99 -12.78 4.40
CA GLU A 156 30.80 -12.21 3.31
C GLU A 156 30.99 -13.28 2.22
N VAL A 157 30.96 -12.85 0.96
CA VAL A 157 31.10 -13.73 -0.20
C VAL A 157 32.17 -13.20 -1.14
N GLU A 158 33.11 -14.06 -1.50
CA GLU A 158 34.11 -13.80 -2.54
C GLU A 158 33.45 -13.72 -3.92
N VAL A 159 33.50 -12.57 -4.59
CA VAL A 159 32.71 -12.31 -5.80
C VAL A 159 33.11 -13.18 -7.00
N LYS A 160 34.36 -13.66 -7.03
CA LYS A 160 34.89 -14.50 -8.10
C LYS A 160 34.64 -15.98 -7.89
N THR A 161 34.78 -16.49 -6.66
CA THR A 161 34.69 -17.93 -6.36
C THR A 161 33.35 -18.34 -5.76
N LEU A 162 32.58 -17.38 -5.22
CA LEU A 162 31.40 -17.59 -4.39
C LEU A 162 31.69 -18.36 -3.08
N GLN A 163 32.94 -18.32 -2.62
CA GLN A 163 33.27 -18.82 -1.29
C GLN A 163 32.63 -17.92 -0.24
N THR A 164 31.86 -18.54 0.65
CA THR A 164 31.09 -17.84 1.70
C THR A 164 31.75 -18.01 3.05
N THR A 165 31.90 -16.91 3.79
CA THR A 165 32.29 -16.91 5.21
C THR A 165 31.11 -16.38 6.03
N MET A 166 30.66 -17.17 7.01
CA MET A 166 29.62 -16.75 7.95
C MET A 166 30.22 -15.82 9.01
N LEU A 167 29.62 -14.64 9.16
CA LEU A 167 29.99 -13.65 10.18
C LEU A 167 29.10 -13.83 11.43
N TYR A 168 27.81 -14.02 11.21
CA TYR A 168 26.81 -14.28 12.25
C TYR A 168 25.84 -15.34 11.73
N LYS A 169 25.46 -16.25 12.62
CA LYS A 169 24.61 -17.41 12.30
C LYS A 169 23.15 -17.01 12.11
N ASP A 170 22.52 -17.54 11.08
CA ASP A 170 21.08 -17.34 10.82
C ASP A 170 20.23 -18.01 11.90
N GLY A 171 19.19 -17.33 12.37
CA GLY A 171 18.27 -17.82 13.40
C GLY A 171 17.58 -19.15 13.05
N ASN A 172 17.41 -19.45 11.75
CA ASN A 172 16.70 -20.66 11.30
C ASN A 172 17.54 -21.93 11.46
N GLU A 173 18.83 -21.80 11.75
CA GLU A 173 19.76 -22.92 11.97
C GLU A 173 19.81 -23.38 13.44
N LYS A 174 18.88 -22.91 14.29
CA LYS A 174 18.73 -23.37 15.67
C LYS A 174 17.83 -24.62 15.75
N PRO A 175 18.06 -25.54 16.71
CA PRO A 175 17.15 -26.68 16.93
C PRO A 175 15.74 -26.16 17.24
N LYS A 176 14.75 -26.58 16.45
CA LYS A 176 13.36 -26.21 16.68
C LYS A 176 12.83 -27.02 17.87
N GLU A 177 12.56 -26.38 19.01
CA GLU A 177 11.66 -26.96 19.99
C GLU A 177 10.25 -27.06 19.40
N LYS A 178 9.49 -28.07 19.83
CA LYS A 178 8.34 -28.63 19.09
C LYS A 178 7.10 -27.75 18.94
N ASP A 179 7.09 -26.48 19.37
CA ASP A 179 5.81 -25.74 19.49
C ASP A 179 5.81 -24.22 19.26
N GLU A 180 6.85 -23.60 18.67
CA GLU A 180 6.88 -22.13 18.53
C GLU A 180 6.67 -21.64 17.08
N GLY A 181 5.74 -20.70 16.89
CA GLY A 181 5.27 -20.22 15.59
C GLY A 181 6.32 -19.51 14.71
N LYS A 182 5.90 -19.09 13.49
CA LYS A 182 6.74 -18.46 12.44
C LYS A 182 7.33 -17.07 12.77
N ASN A 183 7.29 -16.64 14.03
CA ASN A 183 7.71 -15.31 14.47
C ASN A 183 8.51 -15.42 15.77
N TYR A 184 9.65 -16.12 15.71
CA TYR A 184 10.54 -16.29 16.86
C TYR A 184 11.48 -15.10 17.01
N ARG A 185 11.99 -14.92 18.22
CA ARG A 185 12.92 -13.85 18.56
C ARG A 185 14.33 -14.23 18.13
N ASN A 186 15.00 -13.36 17.37
CA ASN A 186 16.42 -13.51 17.09
C ASN A 186 17.26 -13.09 18.32
N GLU A 187 18.50 -13.57 18.39
CA GLU A 187 19.39 -13.29 19.53
C GLU A 187 20.22 -12.02 19.38
N LEU A 188 20.51 -11.59 18.14
CA LEU A 188 21.53 -10.57 17.89
C LEU A 188 20.94 -9.16 17.98
N LEU A 189 19.80 -8.92 17.33
CA LEU A 189 19.14 -7.62 17.28
C LEU A 189 17.70 -7.72 17.82
N PRO A 190 17.15 -6.63 18.39
CA PRO A 190 15.75 -6.61 18.79
C PRO A 190 14.82 -6.58 17.57
N GLY A 191 13.60 -7.08 17.74
CA GLY A 191 12.62 -7.23 16.66
C GLY A 191 12.78 -8.54 15.89
N ALA A 192 12.14 -8.61 14.72
CA ALA A 192 12.15 -9.76 13.81
C ALA A 192 11.88 -9.29 12.37
N HIS A 193 11.98 -10.22 11.41
CA HIS A 193 11.63 -9.99 10.01
C HIS A 193 12.49 -8.89 9.35
N GLY A 194 13.78 -9.20 9.15
CA GLY A 194 14.71 -8.32 8.46
C GLY A 194 14.26 -7.91 7.06
N LYS A 195 14.64 -6.71 6.65
CA LYS A 195 14.18 -6.09 5.39
C LYS A 195 15.30 -5.45 4.59
N GLY A 196 15.96 -4.43 5.14
CA GLY A 196 16.92 -3.60 4.42
C GLY A 196 18.35 -3.85 4.86
N VAL A 197 19.29 -3.69 3.92
CA VAL A 197 20.73 -3.74 4.19
C VAL A 197 21.43 -2.76 3.26
N TYR A 198 22.33 -1.95 3.79
CA TYR A 198 23.19 -1.07 2.99
C TYR A 198 24.51 -0.80 3.71
N SER A 199 25.50 -0.27 3.00
CA SER A 199 26.80 0.09 3.59
C SER A 199 27.25 1.48 3.15
N GLY A 200 27.86 2.21 4.07
CA GLY A 200 28.42 3.53 3.84
C GLY A 200 28.96 4.11 5.14
N GLN A 201 29.83 5.11 5.03
CA GLN A 201 30.42 5.87 6.13
C GLN A 201 31.03 4.97 7.22
N GLY A 202 31.67 3.87 6.80
CA GLY A 202 32.34 2.91 7.67
C GLY A 202 31.43 1.92 8.41
N VAL A 203 30.13 1.90 8.10
CA VAL A 203 29.18 0.97 8.73
C VAL A 203 28.34 0.20 7.70
N MET A 204 27.92 -1.01 8.08
CA MET A 204 26.79 -1.69 7.46
C MET A 204 25.55 -1.40 8.30
N VAL A 205 24.45 -1.02 7.67
CA VAL A 205 23.17 -0.72 8.31
C VAL A 205 22.17 -1.80 7.94
N TYR A 206 21.41 -2.28 8.94
CA TYR A 206 20.40 -3.32 8.82
C TYR A 206 19.09 -2.87 9.44
N SER A 207 17.97 -3.25 8.84
CA SER A 207 16.63 -2.98 9.36
C SER A 207 15.80 -4.25 9.48
N ASN A 208 14.92 -4.27 10.47
CA ASN A 208 13.83 -5.23 10.60
C ASN A 208 12.53 -4.50 10.97
N ASN A 209 11.39 -5.10 10.62
CA ASN A 209 10.09 -4.42 10.71
C ASN A 209 9.04 -5.15 11.56
N GLY A 210 9.40 -6.26 12.20
CA GLY A 210 8.49 -7.08 12.97
C GLY A 210 8.82 -7.12 14.45
N GLU A 211 7.85 -7.55 15.24
CA GLU A 211 8.02 -7.96 16.63
C GLU A 211 7.50 -9.40 16.78
N PRO A 212 8.24 -10.30 17.45
CA PRO A 212 7.78 -11.66 17.72
C PRO A 212 6.66 -11.72 18.77
N GLY A 213 5.98 -12.86 18.82
CA GLY A 213 5.02 -13.18 19.87
C GLY A 213 3.55 -12.83 19.61
N PRO A 214 2.64 -13.28 20.48
CA PRO A 214 1.19 -13.25 20.25
C PRO A 214 0.58 -11.85 20.27
N GLN A 215 1.20 -10.89 20.96
CA GLN A 215 0.71 -9.51 21.03
C GLN A 215 0.84 -8.81 19.68
N ALA A 216 1.96 -9.00 18.97
CA ALA A 216 2.21 -8.42 17.65
C ALA A 216 1.23 -8.90 16.56
N LEU A 217 0.57 -10.04 16.77
CA LEU A 217 -0.45 -10.58 15.87
C LEU A 217 -1.83 -9.92 16.06
N LYS A 218 -2.02 -9.13 17.13
CA LYS A 218 -3.32 -8.56 17.51
C LYS A 218 -3.28 -7.04 17.66
N GLN A 219 -2.17 -6.50 18.17
CA GLN A 219 -2.04 -5.10 18.53
C GLN A 219 -1.00 -4.42 17.63
N PHE A 220 -1.48 -3.49 16.79
CA PHE A 220 -0.69 -2.80 15.79
C PHE A 220 0.21 -1.68 16.34
N ASP A 221 -0.09 -1.16 17.54
CA ASP A 221 0.54 0.05 18.10
C ASP A 221 1.65 -0.22 19.12
N ILE A 222 2.08 -1.48 19.28
CA ILE A 222 3.23 -1.83 20.12
C ILE A 222 4.56 -1.39 19.51
N GLU A 223 5.60 -1.27 20.33
CA GLU A 223 6.97 -1.11 19.81
C GLU A 223 7.35 -2.35 18.98
N SER A 224 7.84 -2.14 17.75
CA SER A 224 8.18 -3.20 16.82
C SER A 224 9.33 -2.77 15.91
N GLY A 225 10.16 -3.73 15.49
CA GLY A 225 11.23 -3.52 14.53
C GLY A 225 12.43 -2.75 15.04
N SER A 226 13.49 -2.66 14.24
CA SER A 226 14.69 -1.90 14.58
C SER A 226 15.46 -1.42 13.36
N LEU A 227 16.23 -0.36 13.58
CA LEU A 227 17.33 0.09 12.73
C LEU A 227 18.61 -0.07 13.52
N SER A 228 19.60 -0.76 12.94
CA SER A 228 20.87 -1.06 13.59
C SER A 228 22.06 -0.84 12.64
N GLU A 229 23.22 -0.49 13.18
CA GLU A 229 24.47 -0.32 12.43
C GLU A 229 25.60 -1.17 13.00
N TRP A 230 26.47 -1.69 12.13
CA TRP A 230 27.63 -2.54 12.43
C TRP A 230 28.91 -1.91 11.90
N ASP A 231 29.91 -1.74 12.76
CA ASP A 231 31.19 -1.09 12.45
C ASP A 231 32.27 -2.06 11.90
N GLY A 232 31.88 -3.29 11.56
CA GLY A 232 32.80 -4.37 11.23
C GLY A 232 33.15 -5.26 12.43
N LYS A 233 32.71 -4.91 13.65
CA LYS A 233 32.96 -5.67 14.88
C LYS A 233 31.71 -5.77 15.76
N ASN A 234 31.07 -4.65 16.06
CA ASN A 234 29.98 -4.54 17.02
C ASN A 234 28.71 -3.98 16.38
N TRP A 235 27.57 -4.52 16.78
CA TRP A 235 26.26 -3.98 16.44
C TRP A 235 25.82 -2.92 17.46
N LYS A 236 25.17 -1.89 16.95
CA LYS A 236 24.52 -0.85 17.74
C LYS A 236 23.09 -0.64 17.23
N VAL A 237 22.13 -0.71 18.15
CA VAL A 237 20.75 -0.33 17.85
C VAL A 237 20.67 1.19 17.76
N VAL A 238 20.22 1.69 16.62
CA VAL A 238 20.02 3.13 16.36
C VAL A 238 18.63 3.56 16.84
N ARG A 239 17.60 2.76 16.51
CA ARG A 239 16.21 3.09 16.82
C ARG A 239 15.32 1.84 16.86
N ARG A 240 14.33 1.84 17.74
CA ARG A 240 13.30 0.80 17.88
C ARG A 240 11.98 1.24 17.26
N ASN A 241 11.85 1.00 15.96
CA ASN A 241 10.65 1.21 15.16
C ASN A 241 10.70 0.28 13.93
N GLN A 242 9.59 0.14 13.21
CA GLN A 242 9.54 -0.71 12.03
C GLN A 242 10.32 -0.03 10.91
N PHE A 243 11.33 -0.69 10.33
CA PHE A 243 12.09 -0.18 9.19
C PHE A 243 12.15 -1.19 8.05
N VAL A 244 12.04 -0.72 6.80
CA VAL A 244 12.02 -1.55 5.59
C VAL A 244 13.22 -1.28 4.69
N GLU A 245 13.26 -0.14 3.98
CA GLU A 245 14.33 0.14 3.03
C GLU A 245 15.52 0.78 3.73
N ILE A 246 16.71 0.34 3.34
CA ILE A 246 17.96 1.06 3.58
C ILE A 246 18.66 1.17 2.23
N THR A 247 18.97 2.38 1.84
CA THR A 247 19.57 2.68 0.53
C THR A 247 20.31 4.01 0.58
N GLY A 248 20.77 4.52 -0.55
CA GLY A 248 21.37 5.85 -0.68
C GLY A 248 21.30 6.33 -2.12
N PRO A 249 21.98 7.44 -2.46
CA PRO A 249 22.06 7.92 -3.84
C PRO A 249 22.65 6.90 -4.83
N GLY A 250 23.36 5.88 -4.34
CA GLY A 250 23.84 4.79 -5.19
C GLY A 250 22.77 3.75 -5.57
N GLY A 251 21.66 3.70 -4.82
CA GLY A 251 20.62 2.68 -5.01
C GLY A 251 21.20 1.27 -5.05
N VAL A 252 20.74 0.48 -6.04
CA VAL A 252 21.17 -0.92 -6.27
C VAL A 252 22.65 -1.08 -6.63
N ASP A 253 23.34 -0.01 -7.02
CA ASP A 253 24.77 -0.06 -7.32
C ASP A 253 25.66 0.10 -6.06
N GLY A 254 25.08 0.51 -4.93
CA GLY A 254 25.83 0.99 -3.78
C GLY A 254 26.34 2.43 -3.96
N ASN A 255 26.58 3.13 -2.85
CA ASN A 255 27.04 4.53 -2.88
C ASN A 255 28.35 4.70 -3.65
N LYS A 256 28.42 5.75 -4.49
CA LYS A 256 29.59 6.03 -5.33
C LYS A 256 30.75 6.55 -4.49
N ASN A 257 30.47 7.42 -3.53
CA ASN A 257 31.43 7.94 -2.55
C ASN A 257 31.04 7.39 -1.17
N PRO A 258 31.33 6.12 -0.87
CA PRO A 258 30.84 5.48 0.35
C PRO A 258 31.28 6.18 1.64
N ALA A 259 32.37 6.96 1.63
CA ALA A 259 32.81 7.71 2.81
C ALA A 259 31.91 8.91 3.17
N THR A 260 31.18 9.47 2.19
CA THR A 260 30.49 10.76 2.35
C THR A 260 29.02 10.74 1.92
N ASP A 261 28.65 9.89 0.96
CA ASP A 261 27.27 9.80 0.49
C ASP A 261 26.35 9.37 1.65
N PRO A 262 25.15 9.96 1.76
CA PRO A 262 24.20 9.63 2.83
C PRO A 262 23.67 8.20 2.69
N ILE A 263 23.21 7.67 3.82
CA ILE A 263 22.36 6.48 3.87
C ILE A 263 20.95 6.94 4.27
N TRP A 264 19.94 6.52 3.53
CA TRP A 264 18.54 6.75 3.81
C TRP A 264 17.90 5.48 4.34
N ALA A 265 17.06 5.62 5.36
CA ALA A 265 16.26 4.54 5.92
C ALA A 265 14.78 4.97 5.96
N THR A 266 13.89 4.12 5.45
CA THR A 266 12.44 4.35 5.57
C THR A 266 11.80 3.32 6.49
N GLY A 267 10.86 3.80 7.30
CA GLY A 267 10.19 3.01 8.31
C GLY A 267 8.88 3.66 8.74
N TRP A 268 8.30 3.19 9.83
CA TRP A 268 7.10 3.76 10.43
C TRP A 268 6.97 3.36 11.90
N ASP A 269 6.10 4.08 12.58
CA ASP A 269 5.40 3.62 13.76
C ASP A 269 3.89 3.74 13.51
N HIS A 270 3.05 3.45 14.50
CA HIS A 270 1.60 3.58 14.33
C HIS A 270 1.13 5.03 14.08
N LYS A 271 1.99 6.04 14.30
CA LYS A 271 1.68 7.47 14.18
C LYS A 271 1.98 8.01 12.78
N SER A 272 3.12 7.63 12.20
CA SER A 272 3.58 8.20 10.93
C SER A 272 4.62 7.33 10.23
N VAL A 273 4.92 7.64 8.98
CA VAL A 273 6.15 7.18 8.31
C VAL A 273 7.35 7.86 8.98
N LEU A 274 8.47 7.15 9.03
CA LEU A 274 9.78 7.61 9.48
C LEU A 274 10.74 7.65 8.29
N LEU A 275 11.51 8.73 8.20
CA LEU A 275 12.66 8.86 7.30
C LEU A 275 13.89 9.17 8.14
N GLY A 276 14.86 8.26 8.14
CA GLY A 276 16.18 8.48 8.70
C GLY A 276 17.19 8.83 7.62
N VAL A 277 18.07 9.79 7.89
CA VAL A 277 19.26 10.04 7.08
C VAL A 277 20.49 9.94 7.97
N ARG A 278 21.47 9.15 7.53
CA ARG A 278 22.79 9.06 8.12
C ARG A 278 23.78 9.81 7.25
N ASP A 279 24.36 10.87 7.77
CA ASP A 279 25.50 11.56 7.16
C ASP A 279 26.39 12.16 8.25
N ASN A 280 27.64 12.47 7.88
CA ASN A 280 28.64 13.01 8.81
C ASN A 280 28.80 12.17 10.10
N GLY A 281 28.54 10.86 10.04
CA GLY A 281 28.62 9.95 11.18
C GLY A 281 27.43 9.94 12.15
N GLY A 282 26.35 10.70 11.88
CA GLY A 282 25.18 10.82 12.75
C GLY A 282 23.86 10.53 12.04
N TRP A 283 22.79 10.28 12.82
CA TRP A 283 21.43 10.04 12.31
C TRP A 283 20.51 11.24 12.59
N HIS A 284 19.72 11.61 11.58
CA HIS A 284 18.65 12.61 11.68
C HIS A 284 17.33 11.98 11.23
N PHE A 285 16.24 12.24 11.94
CA PHE A 285 14.94 11.63 11.68
C PHE A 285 13.85 12.66 11.41
N PHE A 286 12.98 12.30 10.48
CA PHE A 286 11.85 13.08 10.01
C PHE A 286 10.61 12.20 9.94
N ARG A 287 9.42 12.82 9.98
CA ARG A 287 8.12 12.14 9.89
C ARG A 287 7.38 12.55 8.63
N LEU A 288 6.75 11.58 7.95
CA LEU A 288 5.87 11.80 6.80
C LEU A 288 4.46 11.23 7.10
N PRO A 289 3.39 11.78 6.53
CA PRO A 289 2.04 11.24 6.71
C PRO A 289 1.86 9.93 5.94
N LYS A 290 0.84 9.15 6.33
CA LYS A 290 0.41 7.89 5.71
C LYS A 290 -0.86 8.13 4.89
N ALA A 291 -0.98 7.52 3.70
CA ALA A 291 -2.26 7.47 2.97
C ALA A 291 -3.00 6.13 3.16
N SER A 292 -2.29 5.09 3.58
CA SER A 292 -2.83 3.76 3.87
C SER A 292 -2.22 3.21 5.17
N HIS A 293 -3.06 2.50 5.92
CA HIS A 293 -2.72 1.81 7.16
C HIS A 293 -2.65 0.30 6.99
N SER A 294 -2.79 -0.22 5.77
CA SER A 294 -2.72 -1.67 5.50
C SER A 294 -1.39 -2.30 5.93
N TYR A 295 -0.35 -1.50 6.12
CA TYR A 295 1.02 -1.88 6.48
C TYR A 295 1.25 -1.98 8.01
N ASP A 296 0.31 -1.49 8.83
CA ASP A 296 0.57 -1.17 10.26
C ASP A 296 0.70 -2.39 11.19
N GLY A 297 0.56 -3.61 10.68
CA GLY A 297 0.69 -4.82 11.49
C GLY A 297 2.06 -4.91 12.18
N ALA A 298 2.06 -5.00 13.52
CA ALA A 298 3.29 -4.96 14.32
C ALA A 298 4.20 -6.19 14.12
N HIS A 299 3.66 -7.32 13.65
CA HIS A 299 4.46 -8.50 13.26
C HIS A 299 5.26 -8.30 11.96
N GLY A 300 4.90 -7.29 11.15
CA GLY A 300 5.68 -6.88 9.96
C GLY A 300 5.40 -7.64 8.66
N TRP A 301 4.36 -8.46 8.55
CA TRP A 301 4.08 -9.25 7.32
C TRP A 301 3.27 -8.50 6.26
N ASN A 302 2.38 -7.56 6.66
CA ASN A 302 1.50 -6.79 5.77
C ASN A 302 2.22 -5.81 4.82
N THR A 303 3.50 -6.03 4.55
CA THR A 303 4.37 -5.21 3.74
C THR A 303 5.52 -6.05 3.18
N GLU A 304 5.84 -5.76 1.92
CA GLU A 304 6.94 -6.39 1.19
C GLU A 304 8.18 -5.54 1.44
N TRP A 305 8.65 -4.81 0.41
CA TRP A 305 9.75 -3.87 0.53
C TRP A 305 9.46 -2.60 -0.30
N PRO A 306 8.70 -1.63 0.25
CA PRO A 306 8.63 -0.30 -0.34
C PRO A 306 10.05 0.27 -0.49
N ARG A 307 10.37 0.93 -1.63
CA ARG A 307 11.76 1.28 -2.01
C ARG A 307 11.92 2.76 -2.34
N ILE A 308 13.16 3.25 -2.27
CA ILE A 308 13.63 4.45 -2.97
C ILE A 308 14.52 4.02 -4.15
N ARG A 309 14.19 4.44 -5.36
CA ARG A 309 14.91 4.06 -6.59
C ARG A 309 15.03 5.25 -7.54
N ASP A 310 16.18 5.39 -8.17
CA ASP A 310 16.32 6.24 -9.35
C ASP A 310 15.57 5.62 -10.54
N ILE A 311 14.58 6.36 -11.05
CA ILE A 311 13.78 6.02 -12.24
C ILE A 311 14.05 7.00 -13.39
N GLY A 312 15.07 7.84 -13.24
CA GLY A 312 15.51 8.83 -14.20
C GLY A 312 16.11 8.23 -15.46
N ALA A 313 16.39 9.10 -16.43
CA ALA A 313 17.21 8.72 -17.58
C ALA A 313 18.69 8.76 -17.17
N PRO A 314 19.60 8.02 -17.84
CA PRO A 314 21.03 8.13 -17.58
C PRO A 314 21.50 9.59 -17.56
N GLY A 315 22.17 10.01 -16.48
CA GLY A 315 22.64 11.38 -16.27
C GLY A 315 21.58 12.40 -15.84
N LYS A 316 20.32 11.99 -15.65
CA LYS A 316 19.21 12.81 -15.15
C LYS A 316 18.41 12.03 -14.10
N PRO A 317 18.95 11.91 -12.87
CA PRO A 317 18.30 11.13 -11.82
C PRO A 317 16.92 11.71 -11.47
N ASP A 318 15.98 10.83 -11.19
CA ASP A 318 14.63 11.13 -10.70
C ASP A 318 14.24 10.04 -9.71
N TYR A 319 14.31 10.32 -8.40
CA TYR A 319 14.05 9.31 -7.40
C TYR A 319 12.55 9.23 -7.10
N LEU A 320 12.02 8.02 -7.25
CA LEU A 320 10.72 7.64 -6.74
C LEU A 320 10.92 6.96 -5.39
N MET A 321 10.02 7.23 -4.46
CA MET A 321 9.86 6.44 -3.24
C MET A 321 8.44 5.89 -3.18
N THR A 322 8.28 4.63 -2.79
CA THR A 322 6.99 4.05 -2.40
C THR A 322 6.97 3.88 -0.89
N MET A 323 5.91 4.35 -0.22
CA MET A 323 5.73 4.12 1.22
C MET A 323 4.28 4.38 1.65
N HIS A 324 3.69 3.48 2.45
CA HIS A 324 2.31 3.58 2.99
C HIS A 324 1.24 3.98 1.95
N GLY A 325 1.27 3.33 0.78
CA GLY A 325 0.28 3.52 -0.28
C GLY A 325 0.42 4.83 -1.05
N LEU A 326 1.55 5.54 -0.95
CA LEU A 326 1.87 6.73 -1.73
C LEU A 326 3.12 6.55 -2.58
N PHE A 327 3.06 7.10 -3.79
CA PHE A 327 4.23 7.47 -4.56
C PHE A 327 4.72 8.85 -4.11
N TRP A 328 6.04 8.98 -3.96
CA TRP A 328 6.69 10.20 -3.54
C TRP A 328 7.80 10.56 -4.53
N ARG A 329 7.87 11.84 -4.92
CA ARG A 329 9.13 12.36 -5.44
C ARG A 329 10.10 12.48 -4.27
N PHE A 330 11.28 11.89 -4.41
CA PHE A 330 12.33 11.94 -3.42
C PHE A 330 13.53 12.74 -3.98
N PRO A 331 14.13 13.65 -3.20
CA PRO A 331 15.30 14.40 -3.64
C PRO A 331 16.57 13.52 -3.53
N GLY A 332 17.29 13.37 -4.64
CA GLY A 332 18.49 12.50 -4.69
C GLY A 332 19.68 12.99 -3.88
N ASP A 333 19.65 14.24 -3.44
CA ASP A 333 20.64 14.93 -2.61
C ASP A 333 20.20 15.09 -1.14
N PHE A 334 19.15 14.36 -0.71
CA PHE A 334 18.63 14.43 0.65
C PHE A 334 19.73 14.14 1.69
N SER A 335 19.96 15.11 2.57
CA SER A 335 20.96 15.08 3.64
C SER A 335 20.47 15.86 4.85
N SER A 336 21.15 15.77 5.99
CA SER A 336 20.87 16.54 7.21
C SER A 336 20.91 18.05 6.98
N THR A 337 21.64 18.52 5.96
CA THR A 337 21.70 19.92 5.55
C THR A 337 20.83 20.26 4.33
N HIS A 338 20.40 19.28 3.53
CA HIS A 338 19.48 19.45 2.40
C HIS A 338 18.25 18.58 2.61
N THR A 339 17.29 19.09 3.37
CA THR A 339 16.12 18.33 3.81
C THR A 339 14.85 18.68 3.03
N ALA A 340 14.97 19.42 1.92
CA ALA A 340 13.83 19.85 1.13
C ALA A 340 13.64 19.02 -0.15
N GLY A 341 12.39 18.94 -0.63
CA GLY A 341 12.06 18.43 -1.96
C GLY A 341 11.24 17.14 -1.99
N ILE A 342 10.91 16.56 -0.84
CA ILE A 342 10.02 15.39 -0.77
C ILE A 342 8.60 15.85 -1.10
N ARG A 343 7.98 15.30 -2.15
CA ARG A 343 6.63 15.70 -2.56
C ARG A 343 5.72 14.49 -2.77
N PRO A 344 4.48 14.52 -2.24
CA PRO A 344 3.51 13.47 -2.54
C PRO A 344 3.16 13.52 -4.03
N ARG A 345 2.97 12.34 -4.64
CA ARG A 345 2.44 12.21 -6.00
C ARG A 345 0.99 11.72 -5.91
N SER A 346 0.72 10.46 -6.26
CA SER A 346 -0.60 9.84 -6.12
C SER A 346 -0.59 8.62 -5.19
N ALA A 347 -1.78 8.25 -4.70
CA ALA A 347 -1.97 7.02 -3.94
C ALA A 347 -2.14 5.80 -4.87
N TYR A 348 -1.65 4.64 -4.42
CA TYR A 348 -1.80 3.36 -5.13
C TYR A 348 -2.42 2.29 -4.23
N LEU A 349 -2.95 1.22 -4.85
CA LEU A 349 -3.62 0.11 -4.18
C LEU A 349 -2.83 -1.20 -4.25
N LYS A 350 -2.08 -1.41 -5.34
CA LYS A 350 -1.23 -2.60 -5.49
C LYS A 350 -0.23 -2.76 -4.34
N VAL A 351 0.17 -4.00 -4.17
CA VAL A 351 1.22 -4.44 -3.27
C VAL A 351 2.50 -4.50 -4.11
N ILE A 352 3.51 -3.68 -3.78
CA ILE A 352 4.69 -3.44 -4.63
C ILE A 352 5.95 -3.80 -3.84
N GLY A 353 6.67 -4.83 -4.27
CA GLY A 353 7.89 -5.32 -3.61
C GLY A 353 9.21 -4.73 -4.15
N ASP A 354 9.26 -4.38 -5.43
CA ASP A 354 10.41 -3.71 -6.05
C ASP A 354 10.00 -3.06 -7.38
N TYR A 355 10.81 -2.16 -7.91
CA TYR A 355 10.58 -1.59 -9.23
C TYR A 355 11.84 -1.01 -9.88
N THR A 356 11.78 -0.87 -11.19
CA THR A 356 12.87 -0.29 -11.99
C THR A 356 12.32 0.44 -13.22
N ARG A 357 13.10 1.37 -13.75
CA ARG A 357 12.95 1.83 -15.14
C ARG A 357 13.49 0.74 -16.08
N TRP A 358 12.75 0.40 -17.13
CA TRP A 358 13.21 -0.49 -18.20
C TRP A 358 12.46 -0.20 -19.50
N ASN A 359 13.16 -0.16 -20.64
CA ASN A 359 12.58 0.14 -21.96
C ASN A 359 11.66 1.39 -21.98
N ASN A 360 12.07 2.45 -21.27
CA ASN A 360 11.30 3.70 -21.12
C ASN A 360 9.93 3.54 -20.43
N GLN A 361 9.76 2.48 -19.65
CA GLN A 361 8.60 2.22 -18.80
C GLN A 361 9.06 2.07 -17.34
N LEU A 362 8.12 2.18 -16.41
CA LEU A 362 8.30 1.63 -15.06
C LEU A 362 7.80 0.20 -15.05
N VAL A 363 8.56 -0.69 -14.41
CA VAL A 363 8.17 -2.08 -14.21
C VAL A 363 8.14 -2.35 -12.71
N PHE A 364 6.95 -2.62 -12.18
CA PHE A 364 6.75 -2.95 -10.78
C PHE A 364 6.65 -4.47 -10.61
N GLY A 365 7.45 -5.02 -9.70
CA GLY A 365 7.25 -6.35 -9.16
C GLY A 365 6.20 -6.32 -8.05
N CYS A 366 5.14 -7.10 -8.22
CA CYS A 366 3.98 -7.09 -7.33
C CYS A 366 3.91 -8.36 -6.47
N ASP A 367 3.05 -8.30 -5.45
CA ASP A 367 2.51 -9.47 -4.77
C ASP A 367 0.98 -9.49 -4.90
N ASP A 368 0.47 -10.30 -5.83
CA ASP A 368 -0.90 -10.15 -6.32
C ASP A 368 -1.90 -11.15 -5.73
N SER A 369 -1.46 -12.35 -5.33
CA SER A 369 -2.36 -13.43 -4.94
C SER A 369 -1.63 -14.50 -4.13
N ALA A 370 -1.95 -14.58 -2.83
CA ALA A 370 -1.48 -15.62 -1.93
C ALA A 370 -2.52 -16.73 -1.78
N GLN A 371 -2.10 -18.00 -1.86
CA GLN A 371 -2.97 -19.16 -1.59
C GLN A 371 -3.54 -19.11 -0.17
N LYS A 372 -2.79 -18.53 0.77
CA LYS A 372 -3.21 -18.34 2.16
C LYS A 372 -3.62 -16.89 2.36
N GLU A 373 -4.84 -16.65 2.83
CA GLU A 373 -5.29 -15.33 3.29
C GLU A 373 -4.67 -14.92 4.66
N PHE A 374 -3.63 -15.62 5.14
CA PHE A 374 -2.94 -15.34 6.42
C PHE A 374 -3.88 -14.98 7.59
N LEU A 375 -3.77 -13.75 8.11
CA LEU A 375 -4.60 -13.17 9.19
C LEU A 375 -5.79 -12.38 8.66
N ASN A 376 -5.97 -12.30 7.34
CA ASN A 376 -6.96 -11.48 6.66
C ASN A 376 -8.30 -12.24 6.49
N LYS A 377 -8.80 -12.86 7.57
CA LYS A 377 -10.11 -13.54 7.60
C LYS A 377 -11.12 -12.68 8.35
N ARG A 378 -12.37 -12.61 7.88
CA ARG A 378 -13.43 -11.86 8.54
C ARG A 378 -14.83 -12.33 8.18
N LYS A 379 -15.82 -12.07 9.05
CA LYS A 379 -17.23 -12.46 8.81
C LYS A 379 -17.80 -11.94 7.48
N THR A 380 -17.42 -10.73 7.06
CA THR A 380 -17.96 -10.10 5.84
C THR A 380 -17.50 -10.78 4.54
N LYS A 381 -16.49 -11.65 4.59
CA LYS A 381 -16.09 -12.53 3.48
C LYS A 381 -16.93 -13.81 3.39
N GLY A 382 -17.63 -14.17 4.46
CA GLY A 382 -18.29 -15.48 4.57
C GLY A 382 -17.26 -16.61 4.68
N ASN A 383 -17.56 -17.74 4.06
CA ASN A 383 -16.71 -18.94 4.09
C ASN A 383 -15.88 -19.10 2.81
N ILE A 384 -15.57 -17.99 2.13
CA ILE A 384 -14.77 -18.02 0.90
C ILE A 384 -13.38 -18.57 1.19
N GLU A 385 -12.86 -19.40 0.30
CA GLU A 385 -11.49 -19.87 0.36
C GLU A 385 -10.55 -18.91 -0.39
N GLY A 386 -9.28 -18.93 -0.01
CA GLY A 386 -8.22 -18.29 -0.78
C GLY A 386 -8.10 -18.90 -2.18
N PRO A 387 -7.35 -18.25 -3.09
CA PRO A 387 -7.03 -18.84 -4.40
C PRO A 387 -6.28 -20.17 -4.22
N GLY A 388 -6.47 -21.09 -5.16
CA GLY A 388 -5.89 -22.43 -5.08
C GLY A 388 -4.38 -22.48 -5.31
N GLN A 389 -3.79 -21.41 -5.85
CA GLN A 389 -2.35 -21.31 -6.07
C GLN A 389 -1.87 -19.86 -6.04
N SER A 390 -0.74 -19.63 -5.38
CA SER A 390 -0.12 -18.32 -5.29
C SER A 390 0.49 -17.89 -6.62
N ASN A 391 0.33 -16.60 -6.96
CA ASN A 391 0.92 -16.02 -8.15
C ASN A 391 1.13 -14.52 -8.04
N SER A 392 2.08 -14.03 -8.83
CA SER A 392 2.32 -12.61 -9.05
C SER A 392 2.64 -12.31 -10.49
N ASN A 393 2.58 -11.02 -10.83
CA ASN A 393 2.97 -10.55 -12.15
C ASN A 393 3.72 -9.21 -12.06
N LEU A 394 4.21 -8.78 -13.22
CA LEU A 394 4.82 -7.47 -13.41
C LEU A 394 3.78 -6.47 -13.94
N TRP A 395 3.87 -5.24 -13.46
CA TRP A 395 3.03 -4.14 -13.93
C TRP A 395 3.89 -3.12 -14.70
N PHE A 396 3.69 -3.07 -16.02
CA PHE A 396 4.42 -2.18 -16.92
C PHE A 396 3.62 -0.90 -17.15
N THR A 397 4.20 0.25 -16.82
CA THR A 397 3.47 1.51 -16.83
C THR A 397 4.26 2.62 -17.52
N ALA A 398 3.55 3.69 -17.90
CA ALA A 398 4.21 4.91 -18.31
C ALA A 398 4.92 5.56 -17.11
N LEU A 399 6.04 6.24 -17.36
CA LEU A 399 6.86 6.88 -16.32
C LEU A 399 6.10 7.92 -15.47
N ASN A 400 5.03 8.48 -16.01
CA ASN A 400 4.17 9.47 -15.34
C ASN A 400 2.95 8.85 -14.63
N LEU A 401 2.74 7.53 -14.69
CA LEU A 401 1.65 6.90 -13.95
C LEU A 401 1.65 7.23 -12.45
N PRO A 402 2.80 7.36 -11.75
CA PRO A 402 2.80 7.75 -10.34
C PRO A 402 2.13 9.10 -10.01
N ASP A 403 1.77 9.94 -11.00
CA ASP A 403 0.99 11.17 -10.83
C ASP A 403 -0.52 11.02 -11.14
N GLN A 404 -0.97 9.84 -11.58
CA GLN A 404 -2.25 9.69 -12.30
C GLN A 404 -3.26 8.75 -11.61
N LEU A 405 -2.95 8.27 -10.40
CA LEU A 405 -3.80 7.33 -9.67
C LEU A 405 -4.70 8.04 -8.66
N GLY A 406 -4.74 7.57 -7.42
CA GLY A 406 -5.63 8.07 -6.38
C GLY A 406 -5.20 9.40 -5.76
N PRO A 407 -6.11 10.10 -5.06
CA PRO A 407 -5.76 11.30 -4.32
C PRO A 407 -4.71 11.03 -3.25
N ASN A 408 -3.81 11.99 -3.03
CA ASN A 408 -2.73 11.88 -2.03
C ASN A 408 -3.11 12.39 -0.63
N THR A 409 -4.41 12.35 -0.28
CA THR A 409 -4.87 12.64 1.08
C THR A 409 -4.15 11.71 2.06
N ALA A 410 -3.56 12.31 3.10
CA ALA A 410 -2.69 11.60 4.02
C ALA A 410 -2.80 12.21 5.43
N GLU A 411 -2.55 11.39 6.44
CA GLU A 411 -2.66 11.77 7.84
C GLU A 411 -1.52 11.18 8.67
N GLY A 412 -1.23 11.75 9.83
CA GLY A 412 -0.25 11.20 10.75
C GLY A 412 -0.02 12.10 11.95
N ALA A 413 0.54 11.53 13.02
CA ALA A 413 0.81 12.25 14.26
C ALA A 413 2.31 12.40 14.53
N VAL A 414 2.66 13.48 15.22
CA VAL A 414 3.96 13.58 15.91
C VAL A 414 3.86 13.01 17.32
N TRP A 415 2.71 13.22 17.98
CA TRP A 415 2.38 12.69 19.30
C TRP A 415 0.97 12.11 19.28
N LEU A 416 0.80 10.93 19.85
CA LEU A 416 -0.49 10.26 19.99
C LEU A 416 -0.67 9.76 21.43
N ASN A 417 -1.34 10.56 22.26
CA ASN A 417 -1.53 10.28 23.70
C ASN A 417 -0.20 10.09 24.45
N GLU A 418 0.80 10.91 24.13
CA GLU A 418 2.16 10.81 24.65
C GLU A 418 2.46 11.88 25.68
N ASP A 419 3.29 11.54 26.67
CA ASP A 419 3.89 12.48 27.61
C ASP A 419 5.04 13.25 26.92
N VAL A 420 4.96 14.57 26.95
CA VAL A 420 5.92 15.49 26.31
C VAL A 420 6.49 16.48 27.33
N LYS A 421 7.73 16.91 27.11
CA LYS A 421 8.39 17.89 27.97
C LYS A 421 8.14 19.32 27.51
N ALA A 422 8.04 20.23 28.47
CA ALA A 422 7.97 21.67 28.22
C ALA A 422 9.15 22.14 27.35
N GLY A 423 8.86 22.90 26.29
CA GLY A 423 9.84 23.50 25.40
C GLY A 423 10.56 22.56 24.45
N GLU A 424 10.42 21.23 24.59
CA GLU A 424 11.04 20.24 23.71
C GLU A 424 10.22 20.10 22.42
N PRO A 425 10.81 20.38 21.23
CA PRO A 425 10.09 20.26 19.98
C PRO A 425 9.89 18.79 19.59
N SER A 426 8.75 18.51 18.94
CA SER A 426 8.54 17.24 18.23
C SER A 426 9.59 17.00 17.14
N GLU A 427 9.73 15.74 16.70
CA GLU A 427 10.40 15.46 15.43
C GLU A 427 9.75 16.28 14.30
N PRO A 428 10.53 16.79 13.32
CA PRO A 428 9.99 17.47 12.15
C PRO A 428 9.03 16.58 11.35
N PHE A 429 7.87 17.11 11.01
CA PHE A 429 6.85 16.46 10.19
C PHE A 429 6.74 17.18 8.84
N LEU A 430 6.66 16.45 7.72
CA LEU A 430 6.61 17.07 6.39
C LEU A 430 5.38 17.97 6.28
N PHE A 431 5.59 19.24 5.96
CA PHE A 431 4.53 20.25 5.90
C PHE A 431 4.24 20.74 4.47
N ALA A 432 5.21 20.64 3.58
CA ALA A 432 5.07 20.99 2.17
C ALA A 432 4.39 19.87 1.37
N GLY A 433 3.74 20.24 0.27
CA GLY A 433 3.20 19.28 -0.72
C GLY A 433 1.68 19.23 -0.82
N TRP A 434 0.93 19.90 0.06
CA TRP A 434 -0.54 19.91 0.02
C TRP A 434 -1.13 21.32 0.13
N PRO A 435 -2.22 21.60 -0.62
CA PRO A 435 -2.94 22.86 -0.51
C PRO A 435 -3.80 22.95 0.75
N GLN A 436 -4.38 21.84 1.20
CA GLN A 436 -5.21 21.79 2.40
C GLN A 436 -4.43 21.14 3.53
N ARG A 437 -4.18 21.91 4.59
CA ARG A 437 -3.40 21.44 5.75
C ARG A 437 -4.08 21.83 7.05
N ALA A 438 -4.26 20.85 7.91
CA ALA A 438 -4.78 21.05 9.25
C ALA A 438 -4.09 20.14 10.26
N ALA A 439 -4.28 20.48 11.53
CA ALA A 439 -3.95 19.64 12.66
C ALA A 439 -5.12 19.58 13.63
N TRP A 440 -5.28 18.44 14.28
CA TRP A 440 -6.08 18.25 15.45
C TRP A 440 -5.18 18.13 16.66
N VAL A 441 -5.50 18.89 17.70
CA VAL A 441 -4.76 18.91 18.97
C VAL A 441 -5.70 18.47 20.08
N LYS A 442 -5.28 17.49 20.87
CA LYS A 442 -5.99 17.10 22.10
C LYS A 442 -5.05 17.24 23.28
N ASN A 443 -5.49 17.97 24.30
CA ASN A 443 -4.80 18.07 25.57
C ASN A 443 -5.38 17.02 26.52
N ASN A 444 -4.68 15.90 26.69
CA ASN A 444 -5.08 14.85 27.63
C ASN A 444 -4.58 15.12 29.06
N SER A 445 -4.07 16.33 29.32
CA SER A 445 -3.55 16.74 30.63
C SER A 445 -4.64 17.42 31.48
N ASN A 446 -4.34 17.55 32.77
CA ASN A 446 -5.19 18.26 33.74
C ASN A 446 -4.89 19.76 33.84
N ALA A 447 -3.92 20.27 33.06
CA ALA A 447 -3.55 21.67 33.01
C ALA A 447 -3.80 22.22 31.59
N ASN A 448 -4.09 23.51 31.49
CA ASN A 448 -4.14 24.20 30.21
C ASN A 448 -2.73 24.18 29.59
N THR A 449 -2.65 23.88 28.29
CA THR A 449 -1.38 23.75 27.58
C THR A 449 -1.39 24.63 26.34
N THR A 450 -0.31 25.39 26.14
CA THR A 450 -0.09 26.19 24.93
C THR A 450 0.75 25.40 23.95
N PHE A 451 0.25 25.24 22.74
CA PHE A 451 0.92 24.57 21.63
C PHE A 451 1.46 25.62 20.67
N THR A 452 2.77 25.59 20.43
CA THR A 452 3.45 26.47 19.49
C THR A 452 3.92 25.65 18.28
N PHE A 453 3.35 25.97 17.12
CA PHE A 453 3.71 25.38 15.83
C PHE A 453 4.77 26.24 15.15
N GLU A 454 5.87 25.61 14.79
CA GLU A 454 6.98 26.22 14.06
C GLU A 454 7.15 25.54 12.71
N SER A 455 7.34 26.30 11.64
CA SER A 455 7.73 25.77 10.34
C SER A 455 9.12 26.22 9.92
N GLY A 456 9.79 25.40 9.12
CA GLY A 456 11.15 25.65 8.70
C GLY A 456 11.85 24.44 8.12
N GLU A 457 13.16 24.59 7.92
CA GLU A 457 14.09 23.51 7.58
C GLU A 457 15.15 23.46 8.69
N GLN A 458 16.15 24.34 8.61
CA GLN A 458 17.17 24.51 9.65
C GLN A 458 16.86 25.70 10.56
N LYS A 459 16.11 26.67 10.07
CA LYS A 459 15.64 27.85 10.82
C LYS A 459 14.13 27.75 11.00
N TRP A 460 13.69 27.87 12.24
CA TRP A 460 12.30 27.64 12.65
C TRP A 460 11.62 28.96 12.97
N SER A 461 10.46 29.18 12.37
CA SER A 461 9.63 30.37 12.60
C SER A 461 8.29 29.95 13.18
N VAL A 462 7.84 30.64 14.23
CA VAL A 462 6.49 30.41 14.78
C VAL A 462 5.46 30.83 13.75
N ILE A 463 4.58 29.90 13.38
CA ILE A 463 3.48 30.16 12.43
C ILE A 463 2.10 30.13 13.08
N LYS A 464 1.98 29.48 14.25
CA LYS A 464 0.73 29.44 15.01
C LYS A 464 1.00 29.13 16.47
N THR A 465 0.24 29.77 17.36
CA THR A 465 0.15 29.41 18.77
C THR A 465 -1.32 29.28 19.14
N ILE A 466 -1.66 28.24 19.90
CA ILE A 466 -3.00 28.05 20.47
C ILE A 466 -2.89 27.58 21.91
N SER A 467 -3.85 27.95 22.76
CA SER A 467 -3.98 27.39 24.10
C SER A 467 -5.19 26.46 24.12
N VAL A 468 -4.98 25.22 24.58
CA VAL A 468 -6.01 24.19 24.67
C VAL A 468 -6.25 23.88 26.14
N PRO A 469 -7.47 24.08 26.66
CA PRO A 469 -7.79 23.75 28.04
C PRO A 469 -7.54 22.27 28.37
N ALA A 470 -7.40 21.97 29.66
CA ALA A 470 -7.31 20.61 30.15
C ALA A 470 -8.47 19.74 29.64
N GLY A 471 -8.17 18.55 29.11
CA GLY A 471 -9.17 17.60 28.58
C GLY A 471 -9.84 17.99 27.25
N GLU A 472 -9.59 19.19 26.72
CA GLU A 472 -10.24 19.69 25.51
C GLU A 472 -9.42 19.41 24.24
N ALA A 473 -10.05 19.67 23.10
CA ALA A 473 -9.42 19.56 21.79
C ALA A 473 -9.62 20.84 20.96
N ALA A 474 -8.73 21.06 20.00
CA ALA A 474 -8.79 22.18 19.08
C ALA A 474 -8.38 21.77 17.66
N GLN A 475 -8.95 22.46 16.68
CA GLN A 475 -8.53 22.37 15.29
C GLN A 475 -7.63 23.54 14.93
N VAL A 476 -6.59 23.25 14.15
CA VAL A 476 -5.70 24.24 13.57
C VAL A 476 -5.72 24.09 12.07
N VAL A 477 -6.18 25.10 11.34
CA VAL A 477 -6.09 25.15 9.89
C VAL A 477 -4.94 26.05 9.50
N PHE A 478 -4.08 25.57 8.60
CA PHE A 478 -2.96 26.34 8.07
C PHE A 478 -3.32 26.87 6.68
N PRO A 479 -3.18 28.18 6.42
CA PRO A 479 -3.47 28.71 5.10
C PRO A 479 -2.45 28.16 4.08
N ALA A 480 -2.85 28.10 2.81
CA ALA A 480 -1.95 27.69 1.72
C ALA A 480 -0.71 28.61 1.61
N THR A 481 -0.81 29.85 2.10
CA THR A 481 0.29 30.81 2.15
C THR A 481 1.31 30.55 3.27
N ALA A 482 1.01 29.68 4.25
CA ALA A 482 1.98 29.31 5.27
C ALA A 482 3.12 28.51 4.63
N THR A 483 4.34 29.04 4.67
CA THR A 483 5.52 28.43 4.05
C THR A 483 6.30 27.58 5.05
N GLY A 484 7.19 26.74 4.52
CA GLY A 484 8.06 25.84 5.28
C GLY A 484 8.02 24.43 4.73
N GLU A 485 9.18 23.78 4.70
CA GLU A 485 9.30 22.38 4.29
C GLU A 485 8.76 21.45 5.38
N TRP A 486 9.13 21.72 6.63
CA TRP A 486 8.78 20.94 7.80
C TRP A 486 7.98 21.77 8.80
N ILE A 487 7.23 21.08 9.66
CA ILE A 487 6.53 21.64 10.82
C ILE A 487 6.89 20.83 12.07
N ARG A 488 7.00 21.50 13.22
CA ARG A 488 7.16 20.87 14.53
C ARG A 488 6.35 21.61 15.59
N VAL A 489 6.10 20.95 16.72
CA VAL A 489 5.26 21.49 17.79
C VAL A 489 6.01 21.46 19.11
N LYS A 490 5.78 22.47 19.95
CA LYS A 490 6.25 22.54 21.35
C LYS A 490 5.07 22.81 22.28
N THR A 491 5.15 22.31 23.50
CA THR A 491 4.27 22.72 24.61
C THR A 491 5.01 23.66 25.55
N ASP A 492 4.30 24.57 26.21
CA ASP A 492 4.86 25.46 27.24
C ASP A 492 5.08 24.76 28.59
N VAL A 493 4.28 23.73 28.87
CA VAL A 493 4.37 22.89 30.07
C VAL A 493 4.51 21.42 29.69
N ALA A 494 5.00 20.60 30.63
CA ALA A 494 4.95 19.15 30.46
C ALA A 494 3.48 18.71 30.37
N SER A 495 3.15 17.82 29.44
CA SER A 495 1.76 17.51 29.11
C SER A 495 1.62 16.13 28.50
N LYS A 496 0.43 15.54 28.57
CA LYS A 496 0.04 14.36 27.79
C LYS A 496 -0.84 14.79 26.64
N VAL A 497 -0.42 14.58 25.40
CA VAL A 497 -1.05 15.25 24.24
C VAL A 497 -1.15 14.38 23.00
N THR A 498 -2.07 14.75 22.11
CA THR A 498 -2.14 14.26 20.73
C THR A 498 -2.04 15.44 19.78
N VAL A 499 -1.20 15.33 18.74
CA VAL A 499 -1.16 16.25 17.60
C VAL A 499 -1.16 15.44 16.31
N GLN A 500 -2.32 15.41 15.65
CA GLN A 500 -2.58 14.68 14.42
C GLN A 500 -2.69 15.65 13.25
N PHE A 501 -1.77 15.59 12.30
CA PHE A 501 -1.81 16.32 11.04
C PHE A 501 -2.68 15.59 10.02
N ASN A 502 -3.40 16.37 9.23
CA ASN A 502 -4.21 15.87 8.12
C ASN A 502 -4.02 16.77 6.92
N TYR A 503 -3.67 16.16 5.79
CA TYR A 503 -3.41 16.84 4.54
C TYR A 503 -4.27 16.28 3.42
N ALA A 504 -4.72 17.16 2.55
CA ALA A 504 -5.52 16.79 1.40
C ALA A 504 -5.13 17.62 0.19
N GLN A 505 -5.19 17.00 -0.98
CA GLN A 505 -5.34 17.74 -2.23
C GLN A 505 -6.81 17.83 -2.58
N LYS A 506 -7.14 18.75 -3.49
CA LYS A 506 -8.46 18.77 -4.11
C LYS A 506 -8.61 17.52 -4.97
N ASP A 507 -9.62 16.70 -4.71
CA ASP A 507 -9.96 15.58 -5.59
C ASP A 507 -10.61 16.13 -6.86
N THR A 508 -9.90 16.00 -7.99
CA THR A 508 -10.35 16.49 -9.29
C THR A 508 -11.07 15.43 -10.11
N ARG A 509 -11.24 14.21 -9.58
CA ARG A 509 -11.97 13.15 -10.27
C ARG A 509 -13.46 13.52 -10.35
N GLY A 510 -14.06 13.25 -11.50
CA GLY A 510 -15.51 13.38 -11.66
C GLY A 510 -16.28 12.18 -11.10
N ASN A 511 -17.59 12.16 -11.35
CA ASN A 511 -18.49 11.07 -10.94
C ASN A 511 -18.86 10.15 -12.13
N ILE A 512 -18.13 10.26 -13.24
CA ILE A 512 -18.32 9.48 -14.46
C ILE A 512 -17.17 8.47 -14.59
N PRO A 513 -17.44 7.16 -14.56
CA PRO A 513 -16.42 6.14 -14.79
C PRO A 513 -15.74 6.29 -16.15
N ALA A 514 -14.44 6.07 -16.20
CA ALA A 514 -13.68 6.03 -17.45
C ALA A 514 -14.19 4.91 -18.38
N THR A 515 -13.98 5.11 -19.68
CA THR A 515 -14.47 4.20 -20.75
C THR A 515 -13.91 2.77 -20.67
N ILE A 516 -12.83 2.54 -19.91
CA ILE A 516 -12.31 1.20 -19.64
C ILE A 516 -13.34 0.31 -18.94
N PHE A 517 -14.30 0.88 -18.21
CA PHE A 517 -15.38 0.16 -17.52
C PHE A 517 -16.61 -0.06 -18.40
N ASN A 518 -16.59 0.40 -19.67
CA ASN A 518 -17.69 0.17 -20.59
C ASN A 518 -17.93 -1.33 -20.74
N GLY A 519 -19.18 -1.72 -20.48
CA GLY A 519 -19.66 -3.08 -20.57
C GLY A 519 -19.88 -3.80 -19.25
N LEU A 520 -19.49 -3.22 -18.10
CA LEU A 520 -20.06 -3.63 -16.82
C LEU A 520 -21.55 -3.27 -16.78
N SER A 521 -22.40 -4.20 -16.33
CA SER A 521 -23.84 -3.95 -16.17
C SER A 521 -24.08 -2.87 -15.12
N LYS A 522 -25.03 -1.98 -15.36
CA LYS A 522 -25.46 -1.02 -14.34
C LYS A 522 -26.29 -1.73 -13.26
N VAL A 523 -26.25 -1.20 -12.04
CA VAL A 523 -27.04 -1.72 -10.91
C VAL A 523 -28.56 -1.71 -11.18
N THR A 524 -29.02 -0.82 -12.06
CA THR A 524 -30.43 -0.72 -12.46
C THR A 524 -30.82 -1.67 -13.59
N GLU A 525 -29.87 -2.39 -14.20
CA GLU A 525 -30.17 -3.34 -15.28
C GLU A 525 -30.69 -4.67 -14.70
N THR A 526 -31.75 -5.19 -15.32
CA THR A 526 -32.38 -6.46 -14.92
C THR A 526 -31.59 -7.67 -15.42
N THR A 527 -30.89 -7.54 -16.55
CA THR A 527 -30.06 -8.58 -17.17
C THR A 527 -28.57 -8.34 -16.93
N THR A 528 -27.83 -9.40 -16.58
CA THR A 528 -26.37 -9.35 -16.39
C THR A 528 -25.77 -10.75 -16.52
N ASP A 529 -24.61 -10.85 -17.15
CA ASP A 529 -23.76 -12.04 -17.13
C ASP A 529 -22.90 -12.04 -15.86
N GLY A 530 -23.42 -12.68 -14.82
CA GLY A 530 -22.71 -12.95 -13.56
C GLY A 530 -21.98 -14.29 -13.58
N GLY A 531 -21.18 -14.51 -12.55
CA GLY A 531 -20.55 -15.80 -12.29
C GLY A 531 -19.59 -15.72 -11.11
N LEU A 532 -19.50 -16.82 -10.37
CA LEU A 532 -18.57 -16.96 -9.25
C LEU A 532 -17.21 -17.37 -9.81
N ILE A 533 -16.14 -16.72 -9.35
CA ILE A 533 -14.79 -16.92 -9.89
C ILE A 533 -13.77 -17.34 -8.83
N TYR A 534 -12.87 -18.24 -9.22
CA TYR A 534 -11.88 -18.86 -8.36
C TYR A 534 -10.56 -19.10 -9.11
N GLY A 535 -9.43 -18.62 -8.58
CA GLY A 535 -8.10 -18.96 -9.10
C GLY A 535 -7.80 -20.41 -8.77
N LEU A 536 -7.66 -21.27 -9.79
CA LEU A 536 -7.60 -22.72 -9.59
C LEU A 536 -6.26 -23.17 -9.02
N GLY A 537 -6.30 -24.24 -8.21
CA GLY A 537 -5.14 -24.91 -7.64
C GLY A 537 -4.52 -25.97 -8.55
N ASP A 538 -3.72 -26.86 -7.95
CA ASP A 538 -3.11 -28.04 -8.58
C ASP A 538 -2.32 -27.73 -9.86
N ASN A 539 -1.67 -26.56 -9.89
CA ASN A 539 -0.88 -26.09 -11.03
C ASN A 539 -1.68 -25.95 -12.34
N ARG A 540 -3.02 -25.84 -12.27
CA ARG A 540 -3.88 -25.57 -13.45
C ARG A 540 -3.62 -24.18 -14.04
N ARG A 541 -3.24 -23.21 -13.20
CA ARG A 541 -2.91 -21.82 -13.58
C ARG A 541 -3.98 -21.14 -14.44
N ALA A 542 -5.24 -21.42 -14.16
CA ALA A 542 -6.40 -20.83 -14.82
C ALA A 542 -7.36 -20.25 -13.76
N LEU A 543 -8.25 -19.36 -14.18
CA LEU A 543 -9.35 -18.88 -13.35
C LEU A 543 -10.63 -19.64 -13.72
N GLY A 544 -11.16 -20.42 -12.80
CA GLY A 544 -12.44 -21.10 -12.95
C GLY A 544 -13.60 -20.14 -12.75
N MET A 545 -14.66 -20.31 -13.54
CA MET A 545 -15.89 -19.53 -13.46
C MET A 545 -17.10 -20.47 -13.49
N ALA A 546 -17.98 -20.34 -12.49
CA ALA A 546 -19.31 -20.94 -12.50
C ALA A 546 -20.33 -19.90 -12.98
N ALA A 547 -20.87 -20.09 -14.18
CA ALA A 547 -21.85 -19.20 -14.80
C ALA A 547 -23.13 -19.98 -15.16
N GLY A 548 -24.21 -19.75 -14.40
CA GLY A 548 -25.41 -20.59 -14.47
C GLY A 548 -25.07 -22.06 -14.15
N ASP A 549 -25.34 -22.96 -15.10
CA ASP A 549 -24.98 -24.39 -15.01
C ASP A 549 -23.72 -24.75 -15.81
N GLY A 550 -23.03 -23.76 -16.36
CA GLY A 550 -21.77 -23.96 -17.09
C GLY A 550 -20.54 -23.72 -16.21
N TYR A 551 -19.48 -24.49 -16.49
CA TYR A 551 -18.13 -24.27 -15.97
C TYR A 551 -17.20 -23.80 -17.09
N TYR A 552 -16.40 -22.78 -16.78
CA TYR A 552 -15.46 -22.17 -17.72
C TYR A 552 -14.11 -21.94 -17.05
N GLU A 553 -13.06 -21.94 -17.85
CA GLU A 553 -11.70 -21.60 -17.42
C GLU A 553 -11.13 -20.49 -18.30
N LEU A 554 -10.66 -19.42 -17.66
CA LEU A 554 -9.87 -18.37 -18.30
C LEU A 554 -8.40 -18.77 -18.24
N ASN A 555 -7.76 -18.93 -19.41
CA ASN A 555 -6.38 -19.38 -19.53
C ASN A 555 -5.35 -18.23 -19.59
N GLU A 556 -4.07 -18.55 -19.81
CA GLU A 556 -2.96 -17.59 -19.90
C GLU A 556 -3.02 -16.68 -21.13
N LYS A 557 -3.73 -17.10 -22.18
CA LYS A 557 -3.96 -16.33 -23.41
C LYS A 557 -5.19 -15.42 -23.30
N MET A 558 -5.85 -15.42 -22.15
CA MET A 558 -7.08 -14.69 -21.89
C MET A 558 -8.25 -15.15 -22.78
N GLU A 559 -8.35 -16.46 -22.96
CA GLU A 559 -9.49 -17.13 -23.60
C GLU A 559 -10.35 -17.79 -22.53
N LEU A 560 -11.65 -17.51 -22.53
CA LEU A 560 -12.61 -18.12 -21.59
C LEU A 560 -13.27 -19.34 -22.25
N GLN A 561 -12.87 -20.53 -21.83
CA GLN A 561 -13.27 -21.79 -22.48
C GLN A 561 -14.25 -22.57 -21.62
N ARG A 562 -15.34 -23.06 -22.21
CA ARG A 562 -16.25 -23.99 -21.53
C ARG A 562 -15.55 -25.33 -21.29
N LYS A 563 -15.74 -25.92 -20.12
CA LYS A 563 -15.16 -27.20 -19.69
C LYS A 563 -16.23 -28.07 -19.03
N GLU A 564 -16.05 -29.38 -19.11
CA GLU A 564 -16.91 -30.35 -18.43
C GLU A 564 -16.19 -30.86 -17.18
N ASP A 565 -16.44 -30.20 -16.04
CA ASP A 565 -15.86 -30.53 -14.73
C ASP A 565 -16.91 -30.23 -13.64
N ALA A 566 -17.78 -31.22 -13.41
CA ALA A 566 -18.90 -31.09 -12.45
C ALA A 566 -18.41 -30.89 -11.00
N SER A 567 -17.23 -31.42 -10.67
CA SER A 567 -16.61 -31.26 -9.36
C SER A 567 -16.14 -29.84 -9.13
N ALA A 568 -15.41 -29.24 -10.10
CA ALA A 568 -15.00 -27.84 -9.99
C ALA A 568 -16.20 -26.88 -9.99
N LEU A 569 -17.23 -27.16 -10.81
CA LEU A 569 -18.46 -26.38 -10.80
C LEU A 569 -19.14 -26.39 -9.42
N SER A 570 -19.29 -27.57 -8.83
CA SER A 570 -19.92 -27.75 -7.51
C SER A 570 -19.10 -27.08 -6.41
N PHE A 571 -17.78 -27.26 -6.45
CA PHE A 571 -16.86 -26.62 -5.51
C PHE A 571 -16.96 -25.09 -5.54
N ILE A 572 -16.95 -24.49 -6.73
CA ILE A 572 -17.06 -23.03 -6.87
C ILE A 572 -18.43 -22.55 -6.38
N LYS A 573 -19.52 -23.23 -6.76
CA LYS A 573 -20.88 -22.88 -6.31
C LYS A 573 -21.02 -22.94 -4.78
N GLU A 574 -20.34 -23.86 -4.12
CA GLU A 574 -20.38 -24.02 -2.66
C GLU A 574 -19.43 -23.05 -1.94
N LYS A 575 -18.12 -23.12 -2.22
CA LYS A 575 -17.09 -22.39 -1.47
C LYS A 575 -17.04 -20.90 -1.82
N PHE A 576 -17.42 -20.54 -3.03
CA PHE A 576 -17.39 -19.15 -3.50
C PHE A 576 -18.77 -18.53 -3.56
N ALA A 577 -19.78 -19.13 -2.92
CA ALA A 577 -21.09 -18.49 -2.76
C ALA A 577 -20.95 -17.09 -2.14
N ILE A 578 -21.78 -16.14 -2.59
CA ILE A 578 -21.84 -14.81 -1.98
C ILE A 578 -22.61 -14.92 -0.65
N PRO A 579 -22.01 -14.52 0.48
CA PRO A 579 -22.71 -14.59 1.76
C PRO A 579 -23.90 -13.64 1.76
N LYS A 580 -25.03 -14.13 2.27
CA LYS A 580 -26.19 -13.28 2.59
C LYS A 580 -25.95 -12.61 3.94
N GLN A 581 -26.51 -11.42 4.12
CA GLN A 581 -26.45 -10.68 5.40
C GLN A 581 -25.01 -10.44 5.91
N ALA A 582 -24.03 -10.33 4.99
CA ALA A 582 -22.65 -9.97 5.35
C ALA A 582 -22.56 -8.55 5.95
N VAL A 583 -23.54 -7.70 5.66
CA VAL A 583 -23.72 -6.36 6.22
C VAL A 583 -25.21 -6.09 6.44
N THR A 584 -25.55 -5.09 7.25
CA THR A 584 -26.93 -4.68 7.48
C THR A 584 -27.18 -3.33 6.81
N VAL A 585 -28.09 -3.28 5.83
CA VAL A 585 -28.49 -2.01 5.19
C VAL A 585 -29.66 -1.42 5.98
N GLU A 586 -29.43 -0.28 6.64
CA GLU A 586 -30.45 0.47 7.38
C GLU A 586 -30.89 1.71 6.58
N ALA A 587 -31.90 2.42 7.09
CA ALA A 587 -32.54 3.54 6.38
C ALA A 587 -31.56 4.64 5.91
N ALA A 588 -30.48 4.87 6.66
CA ALA A 588 -29.51 5.93 6.38
C ALA A 588 -28.05 5.48 6.36
N SER A 589 -27.74 4.19 6.50
CA SER A 589 -26.35 3.73 6.41
C SER A 589 -26.28 2.22 6.21
N VAL A 590 -25.12 1.73 5.76
CA VAL A 590 -24.78 0.33 5.95
C VAL A 590 -24.08 0.19 7.30
N LEU A 591 -24.63 -0.62 8.18
CA LEU A 591 -24.02 -1.02 9.43
C LEU A 591 -23.13 -2.26 9.21
N ILE A 592 -21.90 -2.16 9.70
CA ILE A 592 -20.94 -3.24 9.81
C ILE A 592 -20.65 -3.47 11.29
N VAL A 593 -20.75 -4.71 11.73
CA VAL A 593 -20.25 -5.15 13.03
C VAL A 593 -19.02 -6.00 12.76
N ASP A 594 -17.85 -5.50 13.16
CA ASP A 594 -16.59 -6.22 12.92
C ASP A 594 -16.41 -7.42 13.87
N ASP A 595 -15.31 -8.14 13.69
CA ASP A 595 -15.06 -9.38 14.43
C ASP A 595 -14.78 -9.13 15.92
N ASN A 596 -14.39 -7.90 16.29
CA ASN A 596 -14.25 -7.42 17.66
C ASN A 596 -15.55 -6.84 18.24
N GLY A 597 -16.65 -6.87 17.48
CA GLY A 597 -17.96 -6.34 17.89
C GLY A 597 -18.07 -4.82 17.80
N ARG A 598 -17.09 -4.13 17.21
CA ARG A 598 -17.18 -2.68 16.98
C ARG A 598 -18.15 -2.40 15.83
N ARG A 599 -18.89 -1.30 15.95
CA ARG A 599 -19.96 -0.92 15.03
C ARG A 599 -19.48 0.24 14.17
N TRP A 600 -19.62 0.10 12.85
CA TRP A 600 -19.16 1.09 11.87
C TRP A 600 -20.26 1.35 10.86
N ARG A 601 -20.51 2.63 10.54
CA ARG A 601 -21.56 3.02 9.59
C ARG A 601 -20.97 3.64 8.33
N LEU A 602 -21.31 3.06 7.18
CA LEU A 602 -20.88 3.51 5.86
C LEU A 602 -22.02 4.25 5.12
N PRO A 603 -21.69 5.19 4.22
CA PRO A 603 -22.69 5.89 3.41
C PRO A 603 -23.44 4.98 2.44
N LEU A 604 -24.69 5.33 2.17
CA LEU A 604 -25.47 4.71 1.11
C LEU A 604 -25.16 5.39 -0.23
N GLY A 605 -24.89 4.57 -1.25
CA GLY A 605 -24.98 4.96 -2.66
C GLY A 605 -26.40 4.74 -3.24
N ASN A 606 -26.48 4.22 -4.46
CA ASN A 606 -27.75 4.01 -5.16
C ASN A 606 -28.65 2.95 -4.48
N LYS A 607 -29.92 3.27 -4.22
CA LYS A 607 -30.90 2.36 -3.57
C LYS A 607 -31.08 1.02 -4.30
N ALA A 608 -30.78 0.93 -5.60
CA ALA A 608 -30.83 -0.32 -6.34
C ALA A 608 -29.85 -1.39 -5.79
N PHE A 609 -28.84 -1.00 -5.00
CA PHE A 609 -27.93 -1.94 -4.35
C PHE A 609 -28.56 -2.70 -3.18
N THR A 610 -29.58 -2.18 -2.51
CA THR A 610 -30.12 -2.75 -1.26
C THR A 610 -30.61 -4.19 -1.46
N GLY A 611 -31.59 -4.41 -2.35
CA GLY A 611 -32.15 -5.74 -2.56
C GLY A 611 -31.12 -6.73 -3.12
N LEU A 612 -30.21 -6.27 -3.98
CA LEU A 612 -29.13 -7.11 -4.52
C LEU A 612 -28.14 -7.54 -3.43
N THR A 613 -27.83 -6.66 -2.48
CA THR A 613 -26.96 -6.95 -1.34
C THR A 613 -27.62 -7.97 -0.41
N GLU A 614 -28.89 -7.74 -0.03
CA GLU A 614 -29.64 -8.63 0.86
C GLU A 614 -29.82 -10.05 0.29
N GLN A 615 -29.96 -10.16 -1.04
CA GLN A 615 -30.07 -11.42 -1.75
C GLN A 615 -28.73 -12.16 -1.90
N GLY A 616 -27.60 -11.54 -1.55
CA GLY A 616 -26.26 -12.10 -1.81
C GLY A 616 -25.96 -12.14 -3.32
N ALA A 617 -26.35 -11.13 -4.08
CA ALA A 617 -26.08 -11.05 -5.52
C ALA A 617 -24.78 -10.30 -5.86
N LEU A 618 -24.18 -9.63 -4.88
CA LEU A 618 -22.98 -8.79 -5.03
C LEU A 618 -21.96 -9.16 -3.96
N ARG A 619 -20.74 -9.50 -4.37
CA ARG A 619 -19.61 -9.76 -3.47
C ARG A 619 -19.30 -8.53 -2.61
N ILE A 620 -19.31 -8.71 -1.29
CA ILE A 620 -19.07 -7.61 -0.34
C ILE A 620 -17.59 -7.42 -0.03
N CYS A 621 -16.84 -8.49 0.22
CA CYS A 621 -15.43 -8.39 0.59
C CYS A 621 -14.65 -9.54 -0.03
N ARG A 622 -13.45 -9.26 -0.53
CA ARG A 622 -12.48 -10.28 -0.96
C ARG A 622 -11.06 -9.73 -0.95
N GLU A 623 -10.10 -10.61 -0.67
CA GLU A 623 -8.69 -10.33 -0.94
C GLU A 623 -8.43 -10.37 -2.45
N VAL A 624 -7.86 -9.30 -2.99
CA VAL A 624 -7.52 -9.16 -4.43
C VAL A 624 -6.08 -8.68 -4.66
N ALA A 625 -5.36 -8.43 -3.57
CA ALA A 625 -3.92 -8.30 -3.49
C ALA A 625 -3.53 -8.90 -2.13
N THR A 626 -2.36 -9.53 -2.04
CA THR A 626 -1.94 -10.26 -0.84
C THR A 626 -2.12 -9.42 0.43
N GLU A 627 -2.79 -10.00 1.43
CA GLU A 627 -3.09 -9.39 2.74
C GLU A 627 -3.90 -8.07 2.70
N ARG A 628 -4.52 -7.72 1.56
CA ARG A 628 -5.35 -6.52 1.40
C ARG A 628 -6.73 -6.84 0.88
N ASP A 629 -7.72 -6.50 1.69
CA ASP A 629 -9.11 -6.64 1.30
C ASP A 629 -9.60 -5.44 0.50
N LEU A 630 -10.35 -5.77 -0.55
CA LEU A 630 -11.21 -4.84 -1.25
C LEU A 630 -12.64 -5.09 -0.80
N LEU A 631 -13.24 -4.10 -0.15
CA LEU A 631 -14.65 -4.10 0.22
C LEU A 631 -15.44 -3.36 -0.87
N ASN A 632 -16.52 -3.95 -1.37
CA ASN A 632 -17.53 -3.27 -2.18
C ASN A 632 -18.84 -3.19 -1.42
N CYS A 633 -19.24 -1.99 -1.02
CA CYS A 633 -20.45 -1.80 -0.23
C CYS A 633 -21.30 -0.66 -0.78
N HIS A 634 -22.55 -0.99 -1.13
CA HIS A 634 -23.57 -0.06 -1.61
C HIS A 634 -23.10 0.87 -2.76
N GLY A 635 -22.26 0.33 -3.65
CA GLY A 635 -21.73 1.05 -4.82
C GLY A 635 -20.47 1.86 -4.54
N THR A 636 -19.67 1.49 -3.53
CA THR A 636 -18.35 2.09 -3.28
C THR A 636 -17.34 1.00 -2.97
N PHE A 637 -16.19 1.06 -3.64
CA PHE A 637 -15.02 0.27 -3.29
C PHE A 637 -14.25 0.96 -2.17
N TYR A 638 -13.78 0.17 -1.20
CA TYR A 638 -12.95 0.61 -0.09
C TYR A 638 -11.72 -0.29 0.02
N GLU A 639 -10.56 0.32 0.26
CA GLU A 639 -9.41 -0.39 0.82
C GLU A 639 -9.71 -0.69 2.28
N LEU A 640 -9.59 -1.96 2.65
CA LEU A 640 -9.85 -2.45 3.98
C LEU A 640 -8.60 -3.15 4.53
N PRO A 641 -7.89 -2.51 5.49
CA PRO A 641 -6.79 -3.14 6.20
C PRO A 641 -7.20 -4.47 6.87
N ALA A 642 -6.23 -5.35 7.10
CA ALA A 642 -6.42 -6.54 7.91
C ALA A 642 -6.72 -6.19 9.38
N GLU A 643 -7.32 -7.11 10.14
CA GLU A 643 -7.76 -6.84 11.53
C GLU A 643 -6.59 -6.53 12.48
N ASN A 644 -5.42 -7.14 12.24
CA ASN A 644 -4.16 -6.85 12.92
C ASN A 644 -3.54 -5.48 12.56
N ALA A 645 -4.09 -4.78 11.56
CA ALA A 645 -3.81 -3.40 11.20
C ALA A 645 -5.04 -2.50 11.45
N ASP A 646 -5.81 -2.85 12.48
CA ASP A 646 -7.00 -2.16 13.01
C ASP A 646 -8.26 -2.22 12.13
N GLY A 647 -8.18 -2.87 10.96
CA GLY A 647 -9.34 -3.26 10.16
C GLY A 647 -10.24 -2.10 9.77
N TYR A 648 -11.53 -2.23 10.07
CA TYR A 648 -12.54 -1.23 9.71
C TYR A 648 -12.26 0.17 10.26
N ALA A 649 -11.64 0.28 11.44
CA ALA A 649 -11.23 1.57 12.01
C ALA A 649 -10.36 2.39 11.06
N LYS A 650 -9.65 1.72 10.14
CA LYS A 650 -8.73 2.28 9.15
C LYS A 650 -9.19 2.11 7.70
N ILE A 651 -10.47 1.83 7.45
CA ILE A 651 -11.06 1.76 6.11
C ILE A 651 -10.90 3.07 5.31
N ARG A 652 -10.67 2.98 4.00
CA ARG A 652 -10.53 4.12 3.09
C ARG A 652 -11.37 3.92 1.82
N PRO A 653 -12.30 4.83 1.46
CA PRO A 653 -13.02 4.74 0.20
C PRO A 653 -12.08 5.06 -0.97
N VAL A 654 -12.18 4.26 -2.03
CA VAL A 654 -11.41 4.38 -3.27
C VAL A 654 -12.21 5.17 -4.31
N ALA A 655 -13.40 4.65 -4.65
CA ALA A 655 -14.28 5.23 -5.65
C ALA A 655 -15.71 4.68 -5.56
N SER A 656 -16.69 5.51 -5.91
CA SER A 656 -18.10 5.08 -6.04
C SER A 656 -18.44 4.74 -7.49
N HIS A 657 -19.39 3.81 -7.67
CA HIS A 657 -19.83 3.31 -8.97
C HIS A 657 -21.30 2.89 -8.94
N ASN A 658 -21.89 2.76 -10.13
CA ASN A 658 -23.27 2.32 -10.32
C ASN A 658 -23.33 0.98 -11.07
N PHE A 659 -22.34 0.11 -10.86
CA PHE A 659 -22.22 -1.17 -11.56
C PHE A 659 -22.69 -2.35 -10.69
N ARG A 660 -23.35 -3.32 -11.32
CA ARG A 660 -23.81 -4.58 -10.73
C ARG A 660 -22.67 -5.60 -10.70
N ILE A 661 -21.61 -5.32 -9.95
CA ILE A 661 -20.44 -6.19 -9.85
C ILE A 661 -20.84 -7.42 -9.02
N ASN A 662 -20.96 -8.56 -9.70
CA ASN A 662 -21.45 -9.80 -9.10
C ASN A 662 -20.37 -10.45 -8.22
N ASP A 663 -19.20 -10.70 -8.79
CA ASP A 663 -18.03 -11.22 -8.09
C ASP A 663 -16.74 -10.57 -8.63
N TYR A 664 -15.66 -10.68 -7.88
CA TYR A 664 -14.35 -10.19 -8.29
C TYR A 664 -13.22 -11.03 -7.68
N ALA A 665 -12.06 -11.12 -8.34
CA ALA A 665 -10.90 -11.89 -7.86
C ALA A 665 -9.58 -11.37 -8.47
N SER A 666 -8.45 -11.75 -7.87
CA SER A 666 -7.13 -11.63 -8.48
C SER A 666 -6.86 -12.83 -9.41
N TYR A 667 -6.26 -12.58 -10.57
CA TYR A 667 -5.76 -13.61 -11.48
C TYR A 667 -4.61 -13.08 -12.31
N ARG A 668 -3.41 -13.68 -12.21
CA ARG A 668 -2.23 -13.32 -13.01
C ARG A 668 -1.87 -11.83 -12.91
N GLY A 669 -2.03 -11.25 -11.71
CA GLY A 669 -1.81 -9.82 -11.44
C GLY A 669 -2.91 -8.87 -11.92
N LEU A 670 -4.01 -9.41 -12.43
CA LEU A 670 -5.20 -8.67 -12.84
C LEU A 670 -6.29 -8.70 -11.77
N LEU A 671 -7.07 -7.62 -11.70
CA LEU A 671 -8.41 -7.63 -11.11
C LEU A 671 -9.40 -8.09 -12.18
N ILE A 672 -10.12 -9.17 -11.90
CA ILE A 672 -11.18 -9.71 -12.74
C ILE A 672 -12.53 -9.41 -12.08
N LEU A 673 -13.49 -8.90 -12.87
CA LEU A 673 -14.84 -8.58 -12.41
C LEU A 673 -15.88 -9.36 -13.22
N THR A 674 -16.96 -9.83 -12.57
CA THR A 674 -18.16 -10.37 -13.22
C THR A 674 -19.37 -9.43 -13.01
N GLY A 675 -20.45 -9.63 -13.78
CA GLY A 675 -21.55 -8.67 -13.87
C GLY A 675 -21.48 -7.85 -15.16
N ILE A 676 -21.39 -8.53 -16.30
CA ILE A 676 -21.16 -7.94 -17.61
C ILE A 676 -22.50 -7.73 -18.33
N ASN A 677 -22.64 -6.64 -19.07
CA ASN A 677 -23.77 -6.46 -19.96
C ASN A 677 -23.64 -7.44 -21.15
N PRO A 678 -24.63 -8.32 -21.41
CA PRO A 678 -24.51 -9.36 -22.43
C PRO A 678 -24.27 -8.84 -23.85
N ALA A 679 -24.77 -7.63 -24.15
CA ALA A 679 -24.63 -7.00 -25.47
C ALA A 679 -23.32 -6.20 -25.62
N ALA A 680 -22.58 -5.96 -24.54
CA ALA A 680 -21.43 -5.07 -24.57
C ALA A 680 -20.22 -5.72 -25.26
N LYS A 681 -19.51 -4.87 -26.02
CA LYS A 681 -18.21 -5.15 -26.62
C LYS A 681 -17.21 -4.15 -26.10
N SER A 682 -16.11 -4.64 -25.54
CA SER A 682 -15.02 -3.83 -25.01
C SER A 682 -13.72 -4.64 -25.10
N PRO A 683 -12.56 -4.01 -25.37
CA PRO A 683 -11.27 -4.67 -25.27
C PRO A 683 -10.99 -5.24 -23.87
N ARG A 684 -11.75 -4.81 -22.85
CA ARG A 684 -11.66 -5.31 -21.48
C ARG A 684 -12.56 -6.50 -21.19
N ILE A 685 -13.51 -6.81 -22.08
CA ILE A 685 -14.41 -7.95 -21.91
C ILE A 685 -13.83 -9.17 -22.63
N ILE A 686 -13.69 -10.26 -21.88
CA ILE A 686 -13.38 -11.58 -22.42
C ILE A 686 -14.63 -12.42 -22.31
N ARG A 687 -15.08 -12.97 -23.44
CA ARG A 687 -16.34 -13.71 -23.55
C ARG A 687 -16.08 -15.11 -24.08
N SER A 688 -16.80 -16.09 -23.56
CA SER A 688 -16.75 -17.46 -24.06
C SER A 688 -17.30 -17.55 -25.48
N ALA A 689 -16.85 -18.56 -26.23
CA ALA A 689 -17.28 -18.76 -27.62
C ALA A 689 -18.80 -18.99 -27.76
N ASP A 690 -19.45 -19.59 -26.75
CA ASP A 690 -20.89 -19.80 -26.70
C ASP A 690 -21.68 -18.58 -26.18
N GLY A 691 -20.99 -17.50 -25.79
CA GLY A 691 -21.57 -16.26 -25.30
C GLY A 691 -22.17 -16.30 -23.89
N LYS A 692 -22.11 -17.44 -23.20
CA LYS A 692 -22.79 -17.69 -21.91
C LYS A 692 -21.98 -17.28 -20.67
N ALA A 693 -20.71 -16.94 -20.84
CA ALA A 693 -19.87 -16.44 -19.76
C ALA A 693 -19.01 -15.27 -20.24
N ALA A 694 -18.82 -14.27 -19.38
CA ALA A 694 -17.97 -13.13 -19.66
C ALA A 694 -17.37 -12.55 -18.39
N VAL A 695 -16.18 -11.98 -18.52
CA VAL A 695 -15.46 -11.28 -17.45
C VAL A 695 -14.87 -9.98 -17.97
N TRP A 696 -14.68 -9.01 -17.07
CA TRP A 696 -13.90 -7.80 -17.31
C TRP A 696 -12.50 -7.94 -16.70
N ALA A 697 -11.46 -7.42 -17.38
CA ALA A 697 -10.07 -7.50 -16.93
C ALA A 697 -9.36 -6.13 -16.89
N GLY A 698 -8.70 -5.85 -15.75
CA GLY A 698 -7.84 -4.68 -15.52
C GLY A 698 -6.94 -4.88 -14.32
N VAL A 699 -6.49 -3.79 -13.69
CA VAL A 699 -5.74 -3.85 -12.42
C VAL A 699 -6.50 -3.15 -11.30
N ILE A 700 -6.22 -3.47 -10.03
CA ILE A 700 -6.89 -2.84 -8.88
C ILE A 700 -6.77 -1.30 -8.90
N ASP A 701 -5.64 -0.76 -9.35
CA ASP A 701 -5.44 0.68 -9.48
C ASP A 701 -6.26 1.32 -10.63
N ASP A 702 -6.92 0.55 -11.49
CA ASP A 702 -7.91 1.12 -12.41
C ASP A 702 -9.14 1.63 -11.65
N LEU A 703 -9.43 1.15 -10.44
CA LEU A 703 -10.58 1.57 -9.64
C LEU A 703 -10.59 3.07 -9.35
N TRP A 704 -9.42 3.72 -9.29
CA TRP A 704 -9.32 5.18 -9.17
C TRP A 704 -10.04 5.93 -10.31
N LYS A 705 -10.16 5.30 -11.48
CA LYS A 705 -10.80 5.85 -12.68
C LYS A 705 -12.32 5.66 -12.71
N LEU A 706 -12.93 5.06 -11.68
CA LEU A 706 -14.39 5.01 -11.52
C LEU A 706 -14.97 6.39 -11.17
N GLY A 707 -14.17 7.22 -10.52
CA GLY A 707 -14.55 8.55 -10.06
C GLY A 707 -14.22 8.75 -8.59
N LYS A 708 -14.60 9.91 -8.05
CA LYS A 708 -14.45 10.19 -6.62
C LYS A 708 -15.53 9.47 -5.79
N PRO A 709 -15.27 9.19 -4.50
CA PRO A 709 -16.28 8.59 -3.63
C PRO A 709 -17.40 9.60 -3.33
N THR A 710 -18.64 9.12 -3.34
CA THR A 710 -19.86 9.88 -3.07
C THR A 710 -20.80 9.05 -2.19
N GLY A 711 -21.79 9.68 -1.59
CA GLY A 711 -22.74 8.96 -0.74
C GLY A 711 -23.59 9.88 0.11
N LYS A 712 -24.62 9.31 0.71
CA LYS A 712 -25.53 10.02 1.62
C LYS A 712 -25.92 9.11 2.77
N GLY A 713 -26.20 9.69 3.91
CA GLY A 713 -26.67 8.94 5.06
C GLY A 713 -26.15 9.48 6.38
N GLY A 714 -26.25 8.69 7.43
CA GLY A 714 -25.67 9.04 8.71
C GLY A 714 -26.03 8.03 9.79
N PRO A 715 -25.63 8.31 11.04
CA PRO A 715 -25.84 7.36 12.12
C PRO A 715 -27.27 7.39 12.68
N TRP A 716 -28.05 8.44 12.43
CA TRP A 716 -29.44 8.57 12.85
C TRP A 716 -30.35 9.04 11.72
N SER A 717 -31.52 8.42 11.61
CA SER A 717 -32.60 8.80 10.70
C SER A 717 -33.92 8.51 11.39
N SER A 718 -34.56 9.55 11.94
CA SER A 718 -35.73 9.43 12.82
C SER A 718 -35.52 8.34 13.88
N SER A 719 -34.36 8.38 14.52
CA SER A 719 -33.91 7.35 15.44
C SER A 719 -34.15 7.79 16.88
N ALA A 720 -34.56 6.87 17.75
CA ALA A 720 -34.57 7.12 19.18
C ALA A 720 -33.14 7.31 19.69
N VAL A 721 -32.86 8.47 20.27
CA VAL A 721 -31.56 8.87 20.83
C VAL A 721 -31.72 9.04 22.33
N LYS A 722 -30.76 8.50 23.08
CA LYS A 722 -30.66 8.70 24.53
C LYS A 722 -29.69 9.83 24.86
N ALA A 723 -30.04 10.59 25.88
CA ALA A 723 -29.23 11.67 26.42
C ALA A 723 -27.82 11.18 26.78
N GLY A 724 -26.79 11.87 26.30
CA GLY A 724 -25.40 11.59 26.63
C GLY A 724 -24.80 10.36 25.94
N GLU A 725 -25.58 9.53 25.26
CA GLU A 725 -25.07 8.37 24.53
C GLU A 725 -24.61 8.80 23.11
N PRO A 726 -23.34 8.56 22.74
CA PRO A 726 -22.86 8.85 21.39
C PRO A 726 -23.42 7.86 20.37
N SER A 727 -23.67 8.35 19.17
CA SER A 727 -24.00 7.52 18.01
C SER A 727 -22.87 6.55 17.64
N ASP A 728 -23.20 5.51 16.88
CA ASP A 728 -22.19 4.74 16.17
C ASP A 728 -21.33 5.67 15.28
N PRO A 729 -20.03 5.38 15.09
CA PRO A 729 -19.15 6.09 14.15
C PRO A 729 -19.68 6.02 12.71
N TYR A 730 -19.73 7.17 12.03
CA TYR A 730 -20.05 7.29 10.61
C TYR A 730 -18.84 7.76 9.81
N LEU A 731 -18.56 7.12 8.67
CA LEU A 731 -17.38 7.41 7.86
C LEU A 731 -17.50 8.81 7.22
N VAL A 732 -16.51 9.68 7.46
CA VAL A 732 -16.44 11.06 6.93
C VAL A 732 -15.14 11.36 6.17
N ALA A 733 -14.20 10.41 6.22
CA ALA A 733 -12.88 10.47 5.61
C ALA A 733 -12.93 10.40 4.08
N PHE A 734 -12.00 11.09 3.40
CA PHE A 734 -11.75 10.98 1.95
C PHE A 734 -12.93 11.35 1.03
N TYR A 735 -14.02 11.89 1.57
CA TYR A 735 -15.11 12.54 0.82
C TYR A 735 -14.87 14.06 0.74
N ASP A 736 -15.22 14.67 -0.39
CA ASP A 736 -15.27 16.12 -0.56
C ASP A 736 -16.71 16.66 -0.48
N GLN A 737 -16.86 17.98 -0.51
CA GLN A 737 -18.18 18.67 -0.52
C GLN A 737 -19.17 18.17 0.54
N ARG A 738 -18.65 17.92 1.76
CA ARG A 738 -19.43 17.32 2.84
C ARG A 738 -20.38 18.34 3.44
N SER A 739 -21.64 17.96 3.59
CA SER A 739 -22.65 18.72 4.33
C SER A 739 -23.34 17.85 5.37
N LEU A 740 -23.88 18.48 6.41
CA LEU A 740 -24.60 17.87 7.52
C LEU A 740 -25.96 18.56 7.72
N GLN A 741 -26.97 17.76 8.02
CA GLN A 741 -28.29 18.18 8.49
C GLN A 741 -28.58 17.51 9.84
N LEU A 742 -28.98 18.30 10.84
CA LEU A 742 -29.41 17.83 12.16
C LEU A 742 -30.84 18.32 12.45
N SER A 743 -31.71 17.42 12.89
CA SER A 743 -33.09 17.73 13.27
C SER A 743 -33.59 16.78 14.38
N HIS A 744 -34.68 17.15 15.05
CA HIS A 744 -35.34 16.35 16.09
C HIS A 744 -36.84 16.62 16.18
N GLU A 745 -37.58 15.68 16.78
CA GLU A 745 -39.03 15.78 17.00
C GLU A 745 -39.41 16.22 18.44
N ALA A 746 -38.42 16.56 19.28
CA ALA A 746 -38.69 17.05 20.63
C ALA A 746 -39.34 18.45 20.65
N ASN A 747 -40.21 18.69 21.65
CA ASN A 747 -40.88 19.98 21.90
C ASN A 747 -40.02 21.01 22.64
N ALA A 748 -38.77 20.68 22.96
CA ALA A 748 -37.80 21.59 23.57
C ALA A 748 -36.51 21.60 22.73
N SER A 749 -35.69 22.63 22.91
CA SER A 749 -34.38 22.68 22.25
C SER A 749 -33.49 21.52 22.70
N ILE A 750 -32.81 20.92 21.72
CA ILE A 750 -31.81 19.87 21.88
C ILE A 750 -30.43 20.44 21.58
N VAL A 751 -29.47 20.14 22.45
CA VAL A 751 -28.06 20.46 22.23
C VAL A 751 -27.37 19.21 21.69
N PHE A 752 -26.89 19.30 20.45
CA PHE A 752 -26.06 18.26 19.85
C PHE A 752 -24.59 18.59 20.01
N THR A 753 -23.81 17.60 20.44
CA THR A 753 -22.35 17.62 20.37
C THR A 753 -21.91 16.80 19.18
N ILE A 754 -21.06 17.39 18.34
CA ILE A 754 -20.43 16.77 17.18
C ILE A 754 -18.99 16.47 17.55
N GLU A 755 -18.60 15.20 17.46
CA GLU A 755 -17.22 14.75 17.69
C GLU A 755 -16.66 14.10 16.44
N MET A 756 -15.36 14.23 16.24
CA MET A 756 -14.63 13.60 15.16
C MET A 756 -13.46 12.80 15.72
N ASP A 757 -13.14 11.69 15.06
CA ASP A 757 -11.95 10.90 15.34
C ASP A 757 -11.00 11.01 14.13
N PRO A 758 -10.01 11.91 14.20
CA PRO A 758 -9.04 12.10 13.11
C PRO A 758 -7.97 11.03 13.05
N VAL A 759 -7.88 10.15 14.05
CA VAL A 759 -6.89 9.07 14.07
C VAL A 759 -7.52 7.76 13.62
N GLY A 760 -8.79 7.54 13.94
CA GLY A 760 -9.55 6.34 13.59
C GLY A 760 -9.64 5.30 14.69
N ASN A 761 -8.84 5.42 15.74
CA ASN A 761 -8.69 4.42 16.82
C ASN A 761 -9.41 4.85 18.12
N GLY A 762 -10.45 5.67 18.03
CA GLY A 762 -11.26 6.10 19.16
C GLY A 762 -10.77 7.37 19.87
N VAL A 763 -9.83 8.12 19.28
CA VAL A 763 -9.39 9.41 19.84
C VAL A 763 -10.38 10.51 19.43
N TRP A 764 -11.56 10.49 20.06
CA TRP A 764 -12.62 11.45 19.81
C TRP A 764 -12.23 12.85 20.29
N MET A 765 -12.48 13.83 19.42
CA MET A 765 -12.22 15.25 19.62
C MET A 765 -13.48 16.04 19.28
N LYS A 766 -13.90 16.89 20.21
CA LYS A 766 -15.06 17.76 20.02
C LYS A 766 -14.82 18.73 18.86
N TYR A 767 -15.72 18.70 17.89
CA TYR A 767 -15.71 19.64 16.77
C TYR A 767 -16.56 20.87 17.09
N LYS A 768 -17.81 20.65 17.49
CA LYS A 768 -18.78 21.73 17.71
C LYS A 768 -19.92 21.27 18.60
N THR A 769 -20.48 22.19 19.36
CA THR A 769 -21.77 22.04 20.04
C THR A 769 -22.76 22.99 19.39
N ILE A 770 -23.96 22.50 19.08
CA ILE A 770 -25.02 23.29 18.43
C ILE A 770 -26.35 23.08 19.16
N THR A 771 -27.18 24.11 19.20
CA THR A 771 -28.54 24.03 19.73
C THR A 771 -29.53 24.09 18.57
N VAL A 772 -30.42 23.11 18.48
CA VAL A 772 -31.51 23.06 17.49
C VAL A 772 -32.81 23.31 18.26
N LYS A 773 -33.68 24.18 17.74
CA LYS A 773 -35.01 24.41 18.33
C LYS A 773 -36.04 23.45 17.74
N PRO A 774 -37.18 23.23 18.44
CA PRO A 774 -38.29 22.44 17.90
C PRO A 774 -38.69 22.88 16.49
N GLY A 775 -38.82 21.92 15.56
CA GLY A 775 -39.19 22.16 14.17
C GLY A 775 -38.08 22.77 13.28
N GLU A 776 -36.89 23.07 13.82
CA GLU A 776 -35.76 23.57 13.03
C GLU A 776 -34.90 22.43 12.49
N THR A 777 -34.25 22.68 11.34
CA THR A 777 -33.18 21.82 10.81
C THR A 777 -31.90 22.63 10.73
N PHE A 778 -30.89 22.25 11.51
CA PHE A 778 -29.57 22.82 11.40
C PHE A 778 -28.86 22.28 10.15
N ARG A 779 -28.19 23.16 9.40
CA ARG A 779 -27.43 22.81 8.19
C ARG A 779 -26.00 23.31 8.32
N HIS A 780 -25.03 22.48 7.96
CA HIS A 780 -23.62 22.81 8.03
C HIS A 780 -22.86 22.29 6.82
N SER A 781 -21.94 23.10 6.28
CA SER A 781 -20.98 22.68 5.27
C SER A 781 -19.61 22.59 5.91
N PHE A 782 -18.94 21.45 5.80
CA PHE A 782 -17.64 21.26 6.42
C PHE A 782 -16.56 22.02 5.62
N PRO A 783 -15.64 22.75 6.28
CA PRO A 783 -14.52 23.36 5.60
C PRO A 783 -13.65 22.30 4.90
N GLU A 784 -13.09 22.63 3.73
CA GLU A 784 -12.26 21.70 2.94
C GLU A 784 -11.02 21.20 3.72
N GLY A 785 -10.42 22.07 4.53
CA GLY A 785 -9.21 21.77 5.29
C GLY A 785 -9.40 20.87 6.51
N ILE A 786 -10.63 20.70 7.00
CA ILE A 786 -10.89 19.86 8.18
C ILE A 786 -11.05 18.43 7.72
N GLN A 787 -10.15 17.53 8.13
CA GLN A 787 -10.25 16.11 7.82
C GLN A 787 -10.30 15.31 9.12
N ALA A 788 -11.05 14.22 9.10
CA ALA A 788 -11.10 13.23 10.16
C ALA A 788 -11.57 11.89 9.57
N ARG A 789 -11.34 10.80 10.30
CA ARG A 789 -11.71 9.48 9.83
C ARG A 789 -13.18 9.17 10.07
N TRP A 790 -13.61 9.39 11.32
CA TRP A 790 -14.99 9.16 11.74
C TRP A 790 -15.63 10.42 12.34
N ILE A 791 -16.96 10.47 12.28
CA ILE A 791 -17.80 11.46 12.96
C ILE A 791 -18.87 10.74 13.78
N ARG A 792 -19.23 11.31 14.94
CA ARG A 792 -20.36 10.86 15.76
C ARG A 792 -21.09 12.03 16.41
N PHE A 793 -22.28 11.75 16.93
CA PHE A 793 -23.17 12.76 17.51
C PHE A 793 -23.69 12.32 18.87
N THR A 794 -23.90 13.27 19.77
CA THR A 794 -24.53 13.06 21.08
C THR A 794 -25.59 14.13 21.30
N ALA A 795 -26.78 13.76 21.76
CA ALA A 795 -27.81 14.70 22.20
C ALA A 795 -27.78 14.86 23.73
N ASP A 796 -28.11 16.05 24.24
CA ASP A 796 -28.19 16.31 25.68
C ASP A 796 -29.46 15.75 26.35
N LYS A 797 -30.46 15.36 25.55
CA LYS A 797 -31.75 14.84 26.01
C LYS A 797 -32.23 13.69 25.14
N ASP A 798 -33.06 12.84 25.73
CA ASP A 798 -33.79 11.82 25.01
C ASP A 798 -34.70 12.48 23.96
N CYS A 799 -34.61 12.03 22.71
CA CYS A 799 -35.41 12.54 21.61
C CYS A 799 -35.43 11.56 20.44
N GLU A 800 -36.32 11.78 19.48
CA GLU A 800 -36.18 11.24 18.14
C GLU A 800 -35.40 12.24 17.28
N ALA A 801 -34.29 11.82 16.67
CA ALA A 801 -33.39 12.71 15.95
C ALA A 801 -32.89 12.13 14.62
N SER A 802 -32.45 13.02 13.74
CA SER A 802 -31.77 12.69 12.48
C SER A 802 -30.43 13.43 12.39
N ALA A 803 -29.40 12.71 11.93
CA ALA A 803 -28.09 13.25 11.62
C ALA A 803 -27.68 12.73 10.24
N ILE A 804 -27.91 13.53 9.20
CA ILE A 804 -27.74 13.13 7.81
C ILE A 804 -26.63 13.95 7.16
N LEU A 805 -25.62 13.25 6.66
CA LEU A 805 -24.53 13.76 5.85
C LEU A 805 -24.76 13.47 4.37
N GLU A 806 -24.22 14.35 3.53
CA GLU A 806 -24.22 14.20 2.07
C GLU A 806 -22.83 14.55 1.51
N TYR A 807 -22.35 13.69 0.61
CA TYR A 807 -21.05 13.76 -0.07
C TYR A 807 -21.28 13.73 -1.58
N LYS A 808 -20.72 14.70 -2.32
CA LYS A 808 -21.06 14.98 -3.73
C LYS A 808 -19.86 14.97 -4.64
#